data_AF-A0A1Q9CR76-F1
#
_entry.id   AF-A0A1Q9CR76-F1
#
_cell.length_a   1.000
_cell.length_b   1.000
_cell.length_c   1.000
_cell.angle_alpha   90.00
_cell.angle_beta   90.00
_cell.angle_gamma   90.00
#
_symmetry.space_group_name_H-M   'P 1'
#
loop_
_entity.id
_entity.type
_entity.pdbx_description
1 polymer ?
#
loop_
_entity_poly.entity_id
_entity_poly.type
_entity_poly.pdbx_seq_one_letter_code
_entity_poly.pdbx_strand_id
1 'polypeptide(L)'
;MFWGKGRHFQGTKTGAGSPERQLAPRLPLPQRSAPPHSPSPSHRAFLLEAQSSAIGRLRESPLGRMPRAGPPDLRLSPYSERSPRLIADGFYEGPLWAPQRGDAWELRMLRTALQAMVRQAACDAEAEDAKAMLGPGAGACGLPAFFRCLDPLDKGHVLDTDLLELVKEHEAPVSYASLCSLVHEANLRRGGRPLDYLTFRDLGKLIYPLQSKEHKAMCDSATDDEAKSILYLLQFSEPCPRCGFRIQRDSDSSACPNVVCSNCGAAFRCFVVARPFLDAPKATAADRYTLCRLVAAVARTAENLELDRKRLAAHAGFDEACMKEVFYYISSGQPTFDIVGLRQAFRDQQIPVAEKELDLMWQRYATSFGSGVSLEHFQRQLRYDPMWTPESCTATSRLLVAVVQTMLRQATTDVAAEDGKALRPACPLLALFRSLDPMGQGYLMDIDIWQLVQDFRGSCTFSSICAMVQEVQLRRRCDETSHPGRLSLREFGVLMYPVDSKEYEALGKCPNDIEAKSVMYVLQNSETCPTCGLRVQCDSDATNCPEVRCPSCGTIFRCTVVSSTSSGWEDETGASRLSVQARGQLHRTITAAAVAAEELEKDRLRLAQFLGHDITALSDVFSFLAQGRQGFTLPDFRRALTHLQLRASERDLYLIWQRYAQPG
;
A
#
# COMPACT_ATOMS: atom_id res chain seq x y z
N MET A 1 -39.48 34.25 6.97
CA MET A 1 -40.90 33.83 6.90
C MET A 1 -40.98 32.54 6.10
N PHE A 2 -41.86 31.64 6.53
CA PHE A 2 -42.19 30.29 6.02
C PHE A 2 -41.17 29.15 6.17
N TRP A 3 -41.53 28.29 7.13
CA TRP A 3 -40.98 26.97 7.47
C TRP A 3 -41.55 25.85 6.57
N GLY A 4 -40.75 24.83 6.28
CA GLY A 4 -41.19 23.53 5.77
C GLY A 4 -40.80 22.39 6.74
N LYS A 5 -41.81 21.81 7.40
CA LYS A 5 -41.79 20.57 8.21
C LYS A 5 -41.29 19.40 7.32
N GLY A 6 -40.47 18.43 7.73
CA GLY A 6 -40.50 17.63 8.95
C GLY A 6 -41.34 16.36 8.74
N ARG A 7 -40.71 15.20 8.47
CA ARG A 7 -41.25 13.85 8.77
C ARG A 7 -40.12 12.88 9.09
N HIS A 8 -40.05 12.53 10.38
CA HIS A 8 -39.39 11.33 10.89
C HIS A 8 -40.27 10.11 10.61
N PHE A 9 -39.65 9.00 10.18
CA PHE A 9 -40.27 7.67 10.21
C PHE A 9 -39.63 6.88 11.37
N GLN A 10 -40.42 6.60 12.41
CA GLN A 10 -40.14 5.58 13.40
C GLN A 10 -40.88 4.31 12.99
N GLY A 11 -40.15 3.21 12.78
CA GLY A 11 -40.70 1.88 12.56
C GLY A 11 -40.39 0.98 13.75
N THR A 12 -41.43 0.60 14.48
CA THR A 12 -41.38 -0.34 15.62
C THR A 12 -41.46 -1.79 15.18
N LYS A 13 -40.70 -2.62 15.92
CA LYS A 13 -40.72 -4.08 16.10
C LYS A 13 -41.98 -4.84 15.69
N THR A 14 -41.78 -5.98 15.03
CA THR A 14 -42.45 -7.25 15.34
C THR A 14 -41.53 -8.42 15.01
N GLY A 15 -41.28 -9.28 16.00
CA GLY A 15 -40.60 -10.55 15.82
C GLY A 15 -41.49 -11.60 15.16
N ALA A 16 -40.87 -12.51 14.42
CA ALA A 16 -41.48 -13.72 13.91
C ALA A 16 -40.46 -14.86 14.11
N GLY A 17 -40.90 -15.92 14.77
CA GLY A 17 -40.09 -17.06 15.16
C GLY A 17 -39.72 -17.96 13.99
N SER A 18 -38.55 -18.58 14.11
CA SER A 18 -38.08 -19.68 13.25
C SER A 18 -38.82 -20.97 13.60
N PRO A 19 -39.32 -21.74 12.62
CA PRO A 19 -39.81 -23.08 12.89
C PRO A 19 -38.68 -24.11 12.87
N GLU A 20 -38.81 -25.06 13.78
CA GLU A 20 -38.03 -26.28 13.95
C GLU A 20 -37.80 -27.04 12.63
N ARG A 21 -36.54 -27.37 12.34
CA ARG A 21 -36.21 -28.38 11.33
C ARG A 21 -36.34 -29.77 11.95
N GLN A 22 -37.36 -30.48 11.48
CA GLN A 22 -37.59 -31.89 11.75
C GLN A 22 -36.49 -32.77 11.15
N LEU A 23 -36.11 -33.79 11.91
CA LEU A 23 -35.18 -34.86 11.58
C LEU A 23 -35.64 -35.64 10.35
N ALA A 24 -34.77 -35.76 9.35
CA ALA A 24 -34.94 -36.68 8.22
C ALA A 24 -34.45 -38.11 8.61
N PRO A 25 -35.07 -39.18 8.09
CA PRO A 25 -34.72 -40.55 8.43
C PRO A 25 -33.46 -41.03 7.70
N ARG A 26 -32.62 -41.79 8.43
CA ARG A 26 -31.45 -42.49 7.90
C ARG A 26 -31.89 -43.57 6.90
N LEU A 27 -31.44 -43.45 5.65
CA LEU A 27 -31.49 -44.53 4.67
C LEU A 27 -30.25 -45.45 4.82
N PRO A 28 -30.38 -46.75 4.52
CA PRO A 28 -29.31 -47.73 4.73
C PRO A 28 -28.24 -47.68 3.62
N LEU A 29 -26.99 -47.89 4.03
CA LEU A 29 -25.82 -48.05 3.17
C LEU A 29 -25.96 -49.31 2.29
N PRO A 30 -25.61 -49.25 0.99
CA PRO A 30 -25.47 -50.47 0.20
C PRO A 30 -24.14 -51.16 0.51
N GLN A 31 -24.23 -52.44 0.89
CA GLN A 31 -23.10 -53.36 0.97
C GLN A 31 -22.47 -53.51 -0.41
N ARG A 32 -21.18 -53.15 -0.55
CA ARG A 32 -20.39 -53.46 -1.74
C ARG A 32 -19.78 -54.86 -1.60
N SER A 33 -20.29 -55.77 -2.41
CA SER A 33 -19.68 -57.04 -2.78
C SER A 33 -18.35 -56.84 -3.50
N ALA A 34 -17.34 -57.62 -3.10
CA ALA A 34 -16.02 -57.68 -3.72
C ALA A 34 -16.07 -58.28 -5.14
N PRO A 35 -15.21 -57.83 -6.07
CA PRO A 35 -14.83 -58.62 -7.23
C PRO A 35 -13.46 -59.32 -7.01
N PRO A 36 -13.29 -60.55 -7.52
CA PRO A 36 -12.02 -61.25 -7.51
C PRO A 36 -11.18 -60.93 -8.76
N HIS A 37 -9.92 -61.37 -8.70
CA HIS A 37 -8.93 -61.54 -9.78
C HIS A 37 -7.87 -60.44 -9.94
N SER A 38 -6.68 -60.80 -9.46
CA SER A 38 -5.36 -60.33 -9.85
C SER A 38 -5.04 -60.62 -11.33
N PRO A 39 -4.12 -59.84 -11.90
CA PRO A 39 -2.99 -60.45 -12.60
C PRO A 39 -1.63 -59.95 -12.08
N SER A 40 -0.64 -60.81 -12.27
CA SER A 40 0.75 -60.72 -11.81
C SER A 40 1.61 -59.81 -12.72
N PRO A 41 2.89 -59.53 -12.34
CA PRO A 41 3.60 -58.31 -12.72
C PRO A 41 4.54 -58.48 -13.91
N SER A 42 4.65 -57.45 -14.73
CA SER A 42 5.81 -57.24 -15.59
C SER A 42 6.04 -55.74 -15.77
N HIS A 43 7.31 -55.37 -15.95
CA HIS A 43 7.86 -54.02 -16.13
C HIS A 43 8.18 -53.24 -14.84
N ARG A 44 9.29 -53.63 -14.21
CA ARG A 44 10.08 -52.78 -13.31
C ARG A 44 11.56 -52.97 -13.65
N ALA A 45 12.09 -52.13 -14.54
CA ALA A 45 13.50 -51.72 -14.64
C ALA A 45 13.74 -50.98 -15.97
N PHE A 46 14.06 -49.69 -15.88
CA PHE A 46 15.06 -48.94 -16.68
C PHE A 46 14.73 -47.45 -16.63
N LEU A 47 15.00 -46.84 -15.47
CA LEU A 47 15.20 -45.40 -15.31
C LEU A 47 16.48 -45.24 -14.51
N LEU A 48 17.62 -45.19 -15.20
CA LEU A 48 18.92 -44.70 -14.73
C LEU A 48 19.86 -44.71 -15.94
N GLU A 49 19.81 -43.64 -16.75
CA GLU A 49 20.92 -43.19 -17.63
C GLU A 49 20.48 -41.97 -18.43
N ALA A 50 20.68 -40.76 -17.88
CA ALA A 50 20.76 -39.53 -18.67
C ALA A 50 21.29 -38.35 -17.82
N GLN A 51 22.48 -38.49 -17.24
CA GLN A 51 23.30 -37.35 -16.83
C GLN A 51 24.77 -37.66 -17.11
N SER A 52 25.23 -37.37 -18.33
CA SER A 52 26.63 -37.06 -18.66
C SER A 52 26.80 -36.87 -20.16
N SER A 53 26.67 -35.63 -20.64
CA SER A 53 27.50 -35.08 -21.72
C SER A 53 27.02 -33.70 -22.09
N ALA A 54 27.85 -32.69 -21.82
CA ALA A 54 28.25 -31.66 -22.80
C ALA A 54 28.70 -30.38 -22.08
N ILE A 55 29.91 -30.35 -21.53
CA ILE A 55 30.71 -29.12 -21.52
C ILE A 55 32.16 -29.51 -21.79
N GLY A 56 32.59 -29.30 -23.02
CA GLY A 56 33.97 -29.46 -23.45
C GLY A 56 34.41 -28.26 -24.28
N ARG A 57 35.34 -27.50 -23.71
CA ARG A 57 36.28 -26.54 -24.33
C ARG A 57 35.74 -25.17 -24.71
N LEU A 58 36.26 -24.14 -24.02
CA LEU A 58 37.03 -23.05 -24.65
C LEU A 58 37.82 -22.24 -23.59
N ARG A 59 39.15 -22.23 -23.80
CA ARG A 59 40.15 -21.20 -23.48
C ARG A 59 40.49 -20.85 -22.02
N GLU A 60 41.68 -21.30 -21.62
CA GLU A 60 42.55 -20.62 -20.66
C GLU A 60 43.41 -19.56 -21.34
N SER A 61 43.60 -18.41 -20.67
CA SER A 61 44.88 -17.68 -20.60
C SER A 61 44.88 -16.75 -19.38
N PRO A 62 46.06 -16.41 -18.82
CA PRO A 62 46.23 -16.29 -17.38
C PRO A 62 46.45 -14.85 -16.91
N LEU A 63 45.86 -14.46 -15.78
CA LEU A 63 46.23 -13.25 -15.05
C LEU A 63 46.25 -13.48 -13.53
N GLY A 64 47.45 -13.33 -12.97
CA GLY A 64 47.71 -12.65 -11.69
C GLY A 64 47.08 -13.20 -10.42
N ARG A 65 47.83 -14.05 -9.69
CA ARG A 65 47.63 -14.26 -8.25
C ARG A 65 48.07 -13.01 -7.46
N MET A 66 47.18 -12.47 -6.65
CA MET A 66 47.47 -11.64 -5.48
C MET A 66 46.84 -12.33 -4.24
N PRO A 67 47.52 -12.38 -3.09
CA PRO A 67 47.07 -13.16 -1.94
C PRO A 67 45.97 -12.43 -1.15
N ARG A 68 44.84 -13.12 -0.90
CA ARG A 68 43.84 -12.69 0.08
C ARG A 68 44.30 -13.10 1.47
N ALA A 69 44.40 -12.12 2.37
CA ALA A 69 44.50 -12.33 3.81
C ALA A 69 43.21 -12.98 4.33
N GLY A 70 43.36 -14.07 5.09
CA GLY A 70 42.25 -14.73 5.79
C GLY A 70 41.81 -13.92 7.02
N PRO A 71 40.54 -14.02 7.44
CA PRO A 71 40.06 -13.40 8.67
C PRO A 71 40.53 -14.18 9.90
N PRO A 72 40.76 -13.51 11.05
CA PRO A 72 41.21 -14.16 12.27
C PRO A 72 40.09 -14.89 13.00
N ASP A 73 40.42 -16.10 13.48
CA ASP A 73 39.63 -16.93 14.38
C ASP A 73 39.30 -16.21 15.70
N LEU A 74 38.02 -15.94 15.94
CA LEU A 74 37.50 -15.58 17.25
C LEU A 74 37.02 -16.85 17.97
N ARG A 75 37.86 -17.33 18.89
CA ARG A 75 37.51 -18.36 19.88
C ARG A 75 36.48 -17.79 20.86
N LEU A 76 35.27 -18.34 20.84
CA LEU A 76 34.25 -18.14 21.86
C LEU A 76 34.52 -19.04 23.07
N SER A 77 34.56 -18.43 24.26
CA SER A 77 34.65 -19.07 25.58
C SER A 77 33.24 -19.39 26.11
N PRO A 78 33.01 -20.53 26.78
CA PRO A 78 31.67 -20.90 27.25
C PRO A 78 31.39 -20.26 28.61
N TYR A 79 30.36 -19.41 28.68
CA TYR A 79 29.79 -18.96 29.95
C TYR A 79 28.68 -19.90 30.39
N SER A 80 28.75 -20.36 31.64
CA SER A 80 27.87 -21.36 32.23
C SER A 80 26.52 -20.74 32.60
N GLU A 81 25.45 -21.42 32.22
CA GLU A 81 24.10 -21.18 32.72
C GLU A 81 24.01 -21.52 34.22
N ARG A 82 23.61 -20.54 35.03
CA ARG A 82 23.02 -20.77 36.36
C ARG A 82 21.72 -19.99 36.47
N SER A 83 20.61 -20.72 36.44
CA SER A 83 19.28 -20.27 36.86
C SER A 83 19.26 -19.99 38.37
N PRO A 84 18.62 -18.92 38.85
CA PRO A 84 18.17 -18.84 40.24
C PRO A 84 16.70 -19.29 40.34
N ARG A 85 16.46 -20.09 41.38
CA ARG A 85 15.15 -20.59 41.80
C ARG A 85 14.31 -19.46 42.41
N LEU A 86 13.01 -19.55 42.14
CA LEU A 86 11.92 -18.84 42.80
C LEU A 86 11.94 -19.06 44.32
N ILE A 87 11.90 -17.97 45.08
CA ILE A 87 11.37 -17.94 46.44
C ILE A 87 10.34 -16.82 46.50
N ALA A 88 9.12 -17.20 46.84
CA ALA A 88 8.02 -16.32 47.16
C ALA A 88 8.18 -15.84 48.60
N ASP A 89 8.12 -14.53 48.82
CA ASP A 89 7.29 -13.90 49.86
C ASP A 89 7.38 -12.38 49.74
N GLY A 90 6.22 -11.72 49.86
CA GLY A 90 6.02 -10.34 49.50
C GLY A 90 6.53 -9.34 50.54
N PHE A 91 7.34 -8.39 50.08
CA PHE A 91 7.42 -7.01 50.58
C PHE A 91 7.81 -6.13 49.38
N TYR A 92 7.04 -5.06 49.15
CA TYR A 92 7.31 -4.06 48.11
C TYR A 92 8.45 -3.15 48.61
N GLU A 93 9.69 -3.63 48.53
CA GLU A 93 10.87 -2.78 48.61
C GLU A 93 11.19 -2.26 47.21
N GLY A 94 11.30 -0.94 47.07
CA GLY A 94 11.69 -0.28 45.82
C GLY A 94 13.06 -0.77 45.32
N PRO A 95 13.33 -0.68 44.00
CA PRO A 95 14.49 -1.31 43.40
C PRO A 95 15.80 -0.70 43.91
N LEU A 96 16.45 -1.42 44.82
CA LEU A 96 17.71 -1.07 45.49
C LEU A 96 18.93 -1.69 44.79
N TRP A 97 18.97 -1.73 43.45
CA TRP A 97 20.11 -2.29 42.71
C TRP A 97 20.37 -1.54 41.41
N ALA A 98 20.80 -0.28 41.52
CA ALA A 98 21.57 0.38 40.47
C ALA A 98 23.06 0.34 40.88
N PRO A 99 24.00 -0.02 39.98
CA PRO A 99 25.41 0.17 40.24
C PRO A 99 25.63 1.65 40.57
N GLN A 100 26.46 1.96 41.58
CA GLN A 100 26.84 3.33 41.93
C GLN A 100 27.51 4.02 40.72
N ARG A 101 26.69 4.52 39.79
CA ARG A 101 27.06 5.46 38.75
C ARG A 101 27.40 6.74 39.51
N GLY A 102 28.69 7.02 39.72
CA GLY A 102 29.09 8.19 40.49
C GLY A 102 28.58 9.49 39.86
N ASP A 103 28.27 10.49 40.70
CA ASP A 103 27.71 11.81 40.37
C ASP A 103 28.33 12.47 39.12
N ALA A 104 29.61 12.19 38.85
CA ALA A 104 30.34 12.71 37.69
C ALA A 104 29.82 12.22 36.33
N TRP A 105 29.25 11.02 36.26
CA TRP A 105 28.65 10.47 35.04
C TRP A 105 27.35 11.20 34.70
N GLU A 106 26.48 11.37 35.69
CA GLU A 106 25.14 11.95 35.51
C GLU A 106 25.26 13.42 35.10
N LEU A 107 26.16 14.17 35.74
CA LEU A 107 26.48 15.55 35.37
C LEU A 107 27.01 15.66 33.94
N ARG A 108 27.80 14.69 33.47
CA ARG A 108 28.32 14.68 32.09
C ARG A 108 27.19 14.49 31.08
N MET A 109 26.25 13.58 31.33
CA MET A 109 25.14 13.33 30.42
C MET A 109 24.13 14.45 30.39
N LEU A 110 23.80 15.01 31.56
CA LEU A 110 23.01 16.22 31.66
C LEU A 110 23.63 17.35 30.83
N ARG A 111 24.92 17.63 31.02
CA ARG A 111 25.65 18.65 30.25
C ARG A 111 25.60 18.35 28.74
N THR A 112 25.76 17.10 28.34
CA THR A 112 25.73 16.68 26.93
C THR A 112 24.34 16.90 26.30
N ALA A 113 23.27 16.54 27.02
CA ALA A 113 21.89 16.75 26.58
C ALA A 113 21.57 18.25 26.47
N LEU A 114 21.91 19.05 27.47
CA LEU A 114 21.70 20.51 27.45
C LEU A 114 22.48 21.18 26.29
N GLN A 115 23.72 20.75 26.03
CA GLN A 115 24.47 21.24 24.88
C GLN A 115 23.84 20.84 23.54
N ALA A 116 23.24 19.65 23.44
CA ALA A 116 22.47 19.27 22.26
C ALA A 116 21.25 20.17 22.07
N MET A 117 20.51 20.47 23.14
CA MET A 117 19.38 21.41 23.08
C MET A 117 19.80 22.80 22.60
N VAL A 118 20.95 23.32 23.04
CA VAL A 118 21.48 24.62 22.56
C VAL A 118 21.77 24.59 21.06
N ARG A 119 22.40 23.52 20.55
CA ARG A 119 22.64 23.38 19.10
C ARG A 119 21.34 23.25 18.32
N GLN A 120 20.31 22.60 18.88
CA GLN A 120 18.99 22.55 18.26
C GLN A 120 18.34 23.94 18.20
N ALA A 121 18.48 24.76 19.25
CA ALA A 121 17.97 26.13 19.26
C ALA A 121 18.69 27.04 18.25
N ALA A 122 20.01 26.87 18.08
CA ALA A 122 20.77 27.56 17.04
C ALA A 122 20.30 27.17 15.63
N CYS A 123 20.05 25.88 15.41
CA CYS A 123 19.43 25.38 14.18
C CYS A 123 18.05 26.03 13.94
N ASP A 124 17.19 26.10 14.96
CA ASP A 124 15.90 26.79 14.84
C ASP A 124 16.03 28.28 14.52
N ALA A 125 17.03 28.97 15.09
CA ALA A 125 17.28 30.37 14.78
C ALA A 125 17.63 30.56 13.28
N GLU A 126 18.47 29.69 12.72
CA GLU A 126 18.78 29.71 11.27
C GLU A 126 17.54 29.46 10.41
N ALA A 127 16.67 28.53 10.82
CA ALA A 127 15.41 28.27 10.13
C ALA A 127 14.47 29.49 10.19
N GLU A 128 14.36 30.16 11.34
CA GLU A 128 13.56 31.38 11.48
C GLU A 128 14.10 32.55 10.65
N ASP A 129 15.42 32.71 10.59
CA ASP A 129 16.05 33.72 9.73
C ASP A 129 15.77 33.43 8.24
N ALA A 130 15.71 32.16 7.84
CA ALA A 130 15.30 31.77 6.50
C ALA A 130 13.82 32.06 6.23
N LYS A 131 12.92 31.85 7.21
CA LYS A 131 11.49 32.20 7.09
C LYS A 131 11.29 33.70 6.92
N ALA A 132 12.11 34.52 7.59
CA ALA A 132 12.06 35.98 7.46
C ALA A 132 12.30 36.45 6.01
N MET A 133 12.97 35.65 5.16
CA MET A 133 13.18 35.96 3.74
C MET A 133 11.88 35.98 2.92
N LEU A 134 10.81 35.32 3.38
CA LEU A 134 9.51 35.38 2.70
C LEU A 134 8.77 36.70 2.91
N GLY A 135 9.27 37.55 3.82
CA GLY A 135 8.62 38.80 4.21
C GLY A 135 7.38 38.60 5.08
N PRO A 136 6.85 39.70 5.67
CA PRO A 136 5.66 39.66 6.49
C PRO A 136 4.46 39.19 5.65
N GLY A 137 3.82 38.08 6.07
CA GLY A 137 2.67 37.47 5.37
C GLY A 137 3.00 36.30 4.43
N ALA A 138 4.24 35.79 4.45
CA ALA A 138 4.71 34.65 3.64
C ALA A 138 4.54 34.85 2.11
N GLY A 139 5.05 35.99 1.62
CA GLY A 139 5.05 36.37 0.21
C GLY A 139 3.69 36.84 -0.31
N ALA A 140 3.66 37.35 -1.55
CA ALA A 140 2.42 37.81 -2.18
C ALA A 140 1.41 36.68 -2.44
N CYS A 141 1.86 35.42 -2.47
CA CYS A 141 1.05 34.27 -2.84
C CYS A 141 0.47 33.46 -1.65
N GLY A 142 1.09 33.54 -0.47
CA GLY A 142 0.67 32.83 0.76
C GLY A 142 0.83 31.30 0.72
N LEU A 143 0.58 30.64 1.87
CA LEU A 143 0.69 29.19 2.03
C LEU A 143 -0.14 28.35 1.03
N PRO A 144 -1.40 28.69 0.70
CA PRO A 144 -2.19 27.89 -0.26
C PRO A 144 -1.59 27.84 -1.67
N ALA A 145 -0.90 28.89 -2.10
CA ALA A 145 -0.20 28.90 -3.37
C ALA A 145 1.06 28.02 -3.33
N PHE A 146 1.83 28.10 -2.24
CA PHE A 146 3.00 27.23 -2.04
C PHE A 146 2.62 25.76 -1.94
N PHE A 147 1.55 25.43 -1.20
CA PHE A 147 1.08 24.06 -1.07
C PHE A 147 0.66 23.48 -2.42
N ARG A 148 -0.13 24.22 -3.22
CA ARG A 148 -0.50 23.77 -4.59
C ARG A 148 0.69 23.70 -5.55
N CYS A 149 1.73 24.53 -5.32
CA CYS A 149 2.96 24.43 -6.10
C CYS A 149 3.72 23.14 -5.79
N LEU A 150 3.70 22.70 -4.53
CA LEU A 150 4.37 21.49 -4.06
C LEU A 150 3.50 20.24 -4.23
N ASP A 151 2.19 20.38 -4.40
CA ASP A 151 1.26 19.28 -4.65
C ASP A 151 0.60 19.43 -6.05
N PRO A 152 1.38 19.26 -7.13
CA PRO A 152 0.89 19.49 -8.50
C PRO A 152 -0.20 18.51 -8.93
N LEU A 153 -0.36 17.39 -8.21
CA LEU A 153 -1.31 16.33 -8.49
C LEU A 153 -2.56 16.39 -7.59
N ASP A 154 -2.69 17.42 -6.74
CA ASP A 154 -3.80 17.61 -5.80
C ASP A 154 -4.04 16.37 -4.92
N LYS A 155 -2.95 15.82 -4.39
CA LYS A 155 -2.94 14.64 -3.50
C LYS A 155 -3.44 14.98 -2.10
N GLY A 156 -3.45 16.25 -1.74
CA GLY A 156 -3.75 16.77 -0.41
C GLY A 156 -2.57 16.72 0.57
N HIS A 157 -1.35 16.44 0.08
CA HIS A 157 -0.13 16.36 0.90
C HIS A 157 1.13 16.54 0.03
N VAL A 158 2.25 16.91 0.67
CA VAL A 158 3.55 17.13 0.01
C VAL A 158 4.53 16.05 0.43
N LEU A 159 5.08 15.33 -0.54
CA LEU A 159 6.10 14.28 -0.35
C LEU A 159 7.51 14.89 -0.41
N ASP A 160 8.48 14.15 0.10
CA ASP A 160 9.90 14.47 -0.04
C ASP A 160 10.36 14.55 -1.51
N THR A 161 9.76 13.74 -2.38
CA THR A 161 9.95 13.76 -3.84
C THR A 161 9.45 15.05 -4.47
N ASP A 162 8.34 15.61 -4.00
CA ASP A 162 7.85 16.91 -4.48
C ASP A 162 8.81 18.05 -4.08
N LEU A 163 9.35 17.99 -2.86
CA LEU A 163 10.39 18.92 -2.40
C LEU A 163 11.67 18.78 -3.22
N LEU A 164 12.04 17.55 -3.60
CA LEU A 164 13.20 17.27 -4.43
C LEU A 164 13.04 17.85 -5.85
N GLU A 165 11.85 17.76 -6.43
CA GLU A 165 11.55 18.38 -7.73
C GLU A 165 11.72 19.90 -7.67
N LEU A 166 11.19 20.56 -6.64
CA LEU A 166 11.36 22.01 -6.45
C LEU A 166 12.84 22.39 -6.33
N VAL A 167 13.62 21.64 -5.53
CA VAL A 167 15.06 21.88 -5.33
C VAL A 167 15.85 21.67 -6.61
N LYS A 168 15.53 20.63 -7.39
CA LYS A 168 16.18 20.34 -8.68
C LYS A 168 15.90 21.42 -9.71
N GLU A 169 14.67 21.90 -9.79
CA GLU A 169 14.28 22.96 -10.73
C GLU A 169 15.11 24.24 -10.56
N HIS A 170 15.54 24.54 -9.34
CA HIS A 170 16.32 25.73 -9.02
C HIS A 170 17.79 25.44 -8.67
N GLU A 171 18.27 24.23 -8.98
CA GLU A 171 19.66 23.79 -8.77
C GLU A 171 20.17 24.03 -7.34
N ALA A 172 19.28 23.94 -6.34
CA ALA A 172 19.67 24.16 -4.95
C ALA A 172 20.51 22.97 -4.42
N PRO A 173 21.65 23.21 -3.76
CA PRO A 173 22.56 22.16 -3.31
C PRO A 173 22.04 21.51 -2.01
N VAL A 174 21.00 20.69 -2.13
CA VAL A 174 20.37 19.98 -1.01
C VAL A 174 20.33 18.50 -1.35
N SER A 175 20.79 17.67 -0.41
CA SER A 175 20.74 16.23 -0.61
C SER A 175 19.32 15.73 -0.39
N TYR A 176 18.97 14.59 -1.02
CA TYR A 176 17.69 13.94 -0.74
C TYR A 176 17.57 13.53 0.74
N ALA A 177 18.67 13.15 1.39
CA ALA A 177 18.68 12.84 2.82
C ALA A 177 18.27 14.03 3.69
N SER A 178 18.71 15.25 3.34
CA SER A 178 18.31 16.47 4.03
C SER A 178 16.80 16.74 3.91
N LEU A 179 16.20 16.41 2.76
CA LEU A 179 14.75 16.53 2.55
C LEU A 179 13.97 15.47 3.34
N CYS A 180 14.45 14.23 3.42
CA CYS A 180 13.86 13.24 4.30
C CYS A 180 13.93 13.72 5.77
N SER A 181 15.09 14.24 6.21
CA SER A 181 15.26 14.79 7.55
C SER A 181 14.26 15.92 7.84
N LEU A 182 13.95 16.75 6.83
CA LEU A 182 12.94 17.80 6.96
C LEU A 182 11.54 17.24 7.23
N VAL A 183 11.12 16.23 6.48
CA VAL A 183 9.82 15.56 6.67
C VAL A 183 9.77 14.90 8.05
N HIS A 184 10.84 14.21 8.45
CA HIS A 184 10.97 13.62 9.77
C HIS A 184 10.86 14.64 10.90
N GLU A 185 11.59 15.74 10.79
CA GLU A 185 11.57 16.84 11.76
C GLU A 185 10.16 17.43 11.90
N ALA A 186 9.43 17.61 10.80
CA ALA A 186 8.03 18.05 10.85
C ALA A 186 7.13 17.05 11.59
N ASN A 187 7.31 15.74 11.37
CA ASN A 187 6.57 14.70 12.09
C ASN A 187 6.87 14.68 13.60
N LEU A 188 8.14 14.82 13.98
CA LEU A 188 8.55 14.88 15.38
C LEU A 188 7.89 16.06 16.11
N ARG A 189 7.65 17.17 15.41
CA ARG A 189 6.93 18.34 15.97
C ARG A 189 5.42 18.12 16.05
N ARG A 190 4.81 17.40 15.11
CA ARG A 190 3.37 17.12 15.12
C ARG A 190 2.94 16.28 16.33
N GLY A 191 3.75 15.30 16.70
CA GLY A 191 3.33 14.24 17.62
C GLY A 191 2.39 13.23 16.95
N GLY A 192 2.32 12.02 17.50
CA GLY A 192 1.57 10.91 16.92
C GLY A 192 2.37 10.08 15.92
N ARG A 193 1.67 9.32 15.06
CA ARG A 193 2.29 8.42 14.09
C ARG A 193 3.11 9.22 13.07
N PRO A 194 4.36 8.83 12.77
CA PRO A 194 5.13 9.45 11.70
C PRO A 194 4.44 9.22 10.35
N LEU A 195 4.48 10.23 9.48
CA LEU A 195 3.92 10.19 8.12
C LEU A 195 5.05 10.50 7.13
N ASP A 196 5.11 9.84 5.99
CA ASP A 196 6.17 10.09 5.00
C ASP A 196 5.90 11.35 4.13
N TYR A 197 5.07 12.27 4.63
CA TYR A 197 4.65 13.48 3.93
C TYR A 197 4.36 14.63 4.89
N LEU A 198 4.36 15.84 4.34
CA LEU A 198 3.92 17.07 5.00
C LEU A 198 2.45 17.34 4.67
N THR A 199 1.65 17.51 5.73
CA THR A 199 0.29 18.04 5.62
C THR A 199 0.30 19.55 5.34
N PHE A 200 -0.84 20.13 4.99
CA PHE A 200 -0.96 21.58 4.81
C PHE A 200 -0.55 22.33 6.08
N ARG A 201 -0.97 21.81 7.24
CA ARG A 201 -0.59 22.33 8.56
C ARG A 201 0.91 22.22 8.82
N ASP A 202 1.52 21.08 8.50
CA ASP A 202 2.96 20.86 8.71
C ASP A 202 3.80 21.81 7.85
N LEU A 203 3.41 22.01 6.58
CA LEU A 203 4.04 23.00 5.71
C LEU A 203 3.85 24.43 6.24
N GLY A 204 2.68 24.74 6.79
CA GLY A 204 2.41 26.05 7.41
C GLY A 204 3.34 26.36 8.59
N LYS A 205 3.60 25.38 9.47
CA LYS A 205 4.56 25.54 10.59
C LYS A 205 6.00 25.76 10.12
N LEU A 206 6.34 25.18 8.98
CA LEU A 206 7.64 25.34 8.34
C LEU A 206 7.81 26.69 7.63
N ILE A 207 6.73 27.28 7.13
CA ILE A 207 6.75 28.53 6.36
C ILE A 207 6.57 29.76 7.24
N TYR A 208 5.65 29.73 8.20
CA TYR A 208 5.35 30.90 9.00
C TYR A 208 6.35 31.10 10.14
N PRO A 209 6.81 32.35 10.37
CA PRO A 209 7.68 32.66 11.51
C PRO A 209 7.04 32.23 12.83
N LEU A 210 7.86 31.76 13.75
CA LEU A 210 7.43 31.44 15.10
C LEU A 210 6.72 32.64 15.74
N GLN A 211 5.72 32.34 16.57
CA GLN A 211 4.85 33.32 17.24
C GLN A 211 3.96 34.20 16.32
N SER A 212 4.07 34.08 14.99
CA SER A 212 3.09 34.70 14.10
C SER A 212 1.68 34.15 14.37
N LYS A 213 0.65 34.94 14.04
CA LYS A 213 -0.75 34.54 14.23
C LYS A 213 -1.07 33.32 13.38
N GLU A 214 -0.47 33.25 12.20
CA GLU A 214 -0.55 32.17 11.23
C GLU A 214 0.11 30.90 11.77
N HIS A 215 1.35 30.99 12.27
CA HIS A 215 2.01 29.84 12.90
C HIS A 215 1.21 29.31 14.09
N LYS A 216 0.71 30.20 14.95
CA LYS A 216 -0.13 29.80 16.09
C LYS A 216 -1.40 29.10 15.63
N ALA A 217 -2.07 29.62 14.59
CA ALA A 217 -3.21 28.95 13.98
C ALA A 217 -2.87 27.54 13.48
N MET A 218 -1.71 27.35 12.83
CA MET A 218 -1.25 26.02 12.41
C MET A 218 -0.99 25.09 13.60
N CYS A 219 -0.49 25.59 14.72
CA CYS A 219 -0.30 24.77 15.92
C CYS A 219 -1.63 24.38 16.57
N ASP A 220 -2.57 25.31 16.67
CA ASP A 220 -3.82 25.13 17.38
C ASP A 220 -4.86 24.31 16.58
N SER A 221 -4.70 24.22 15.25
CA SER A 221 -5.61 23.46 14.38
C SER A 221 -5.42 21.95 14.52
N ALA A 222 -6.51 21.20 14.68
CA ALA A 222 -6.50 19.74 14.73
C ALA A 222 -6.39 19.09 13.34
N THR A 223 -6.97 19.73 12.30
CA THR A 223 -7.00 19.22 10.92
C THR A 223 -6.51 20.26 9.90
N ASP A 224 -6.20 19.80 8.68
CA ASP A 224 -5.83 20.68 7.57
C ASP A 224 -6.98 21.59 7.13
N ASP A 225 -8.22 21.13 7.22
CA ASP A 225 -9.39 21.94 6.87
C ASP A 225 -9.65 23.04 7.90
N GLU A 226 -9.43 22.76 9.17
CA GLU A 226 -9.44 23.76 10.23
C GLU A 226 -8.32 24.79 10.02
N ALA A 227 -7.09 24.32 9.72
CA ALA A 227 -5.95 25.19 9.43
C ALA A 227 -6.21 26.11 8.23
N LYS A 228 -6.77 25.58 7.13
CA LYS A 228 -7.18 26.35 5.95
C LYS A 228 -8.25 27.38 6.32
N SER A 229 -9.25 26.98 7.11
CA SER A 229 -10.34 27.86 7.56
C SER A 229 -9.84 29.00 8.45
N ILE A 230 -8.94 28.72 9.40
CA ILE A 230 -8.38 29.76 10.27
C ILE A 230 -7.46 30.69 9.48
N LEU A 231 -6.62 30.18 8.57
CA LEU A 231 -5.83 31.06 7.69
C LEU A 231 -6.69 31.93 6.79
N TYR A 232 -7.76 31.35 6.26
CA TYR A 232 -8.75 32.10 5.49
C TYR A 232 -9.31 33.25 6.33
N LEU A 233 -9.74 32.98 7.56
CA LEU A 233 -10.19 34.02 8.47
C LEU A 233 -9.07 35.03 8.76
N LEU A 234 -7.84 34.59 9.02
CA LEU A 234 -6.72 35.50 9.30
C LEU A 234 -6.46 36.48 8.14
N GLN A 235 -6.56 36.00 6.91
CA GLN A 235 -6.31 36.75 5.68
C GLN A 235 -7.51 37.61 5.24
N PHE A 236 -8.73 37.09 5.38
CA PHE A 236 -9.94 37.68 4.81
C PHE A 236 -10.88 38.33 5.85
N SER A 237 -10.39 38.62 7.05
CA SER A 237 -11.15 39.36 8.06
C SER A 237 -10.29 40.41 8.76
N GLU A 238 -10.96 41.37 9.40
CA GLU A 238 -10.31 42.37 10.25
C GLU A 238 -10.77 42.21 11.71
N PRO A 239 -9.86 42.32 12.68
CA PRO A 239 -10.24 42.31 14.08
C PRO A 239 -11.04 43.57 14.42
N CYS A 240 -12.19 43.41 15.05
CA CYS A 240 -12.98 44.52 15.55
C CYS A 240 -12.14 45.37 16.50
N PRO A 241 -12.07 46.71 16.32
CA PRO A 241 -11.23 47.57 17.16
C PRO A 241 -11.68 47.61 18.62
N ARG A 242 -12.93 47.21 18.91
CA ARG A 242 -13.49 47.23 20.28
C ARG A 242 -13.28 45.92 21.03
N CYS A 243 -13.55 44.78 20.40
CA CYS A 243 -13.52 43.48 21.09
C CYS A 243 -12.55 42.45 20.50
N GLY A 244 -11.82 42.81 19.44
CA GLY A 244 -10.89 41.92 18.75
C GLY A 244 -11.53 40.81 17.90
N PHE A 245 -12.85 40.62 17.98
CA PHE A 245 -13.56 39.61 17.20
C PHE A 245 -13.39 39.90 15.70
N ARG A 246 -12.94 38.90 14.95
CA ARG A 246 -12.65 39.03 13.52
C ARG A 246 -13.95 39.07 12.71
N ILE A 247 -14.13 40.12 11.91
CA ILE A 247 -15.31 40.35 11.08
C ILE A 247 -14.90 40.33 9.62
N GLN A 248 -15.64 39.57 8.83
CA GLN A 248 -15.49 39.48 7.39
C GLN A 248 -16.60 40.29 6.73
N ARG A 249 -16.25 40.98 5.63
CA ARG A 249 -17.21 41.67 4.80
C ARG A 249 -17.81 40.70 3.80
N ASP A 250 -19.14 40.70 3.70
CA ASP A 250 -19.85 39.85 2.76
C ASP A 250 -19.48 40.21 1.32
N SER A 251 -19.23 39.22 0.46
CA SER A 251 -18.76 39.45 -0.92
C SER A 251 -19.72 40.32 -1.72
N ASP A 252 -21.02 40.24 -1.40
CA ASP A 252 -22.09 40.93 -2.10
C ASP A 252 -22.22 42.41 -1.66
N SER A 253 -21.60 42.77 -0.53
CA SER A 253 -21.70 44.12 0.05
C SER A 253 -20.64 45.11 -0.49
N SER A 254 -20.19 44.90 -1.73
CA SER A 254 -19.08 45.59 -2.41
C SER A 254 -19.11 47.13 -2.38
N ALA A 255 -20.27 47.75 -2.17
CA ALA A 255 -20.42 49.21 -2.12
C ALA A 255 -20.18 49.86 -0.73
N CYS A 256 -20.37 49.17 0.41
CA CYS A 256 -20.23 49.77 1.74
C CYS A 256 -19.05 49.20 2.54
N PRO A 257 -17.96 49.95 2.78
CA PRO A 257 -16.81 49.46 3.54
C PRO A 257 -17.10 49.30 5.04
N ASN A 258 -18.24 49.77 5.55
CA ASN A 258 -18.56 49.68 6.97
C ASN A 258 -19.17 48.30 7.29
N VAL A 259 -18.54 47.58 8.21
CA VAL A 259 -19.07 46.35 8.81
C VAL A 259 -19.46 46.62 10.26
N VAL A 260 -20.46 45.89 10.76
CA VAL A 260 -20.88 45.93 12.16
C VAL A 260 -20.41 44.64 12.83
N CYS A 261 -19.66 44.77 13.92
CA CYS A 261 -19.20 43.62 14.67
C CYS A 261 -20.39 42.87 15.28
N SER A 262 -20.57 41.61 14.86
CA SER A 262 -21.64 40.73 15.37
C SER A 262 -21.54 40.48 16.87
N ASN A 263 -20.33 40.58 17.45
CA ASN A 263 -20.11 40.35 18.87
C ASN A 263 -20.39 41.58 19.76
N CYS A 264 -19.97 42.79 19.36
CA CYS A 264 -20.06 43.99 20.22
C CYS A 264 -20.81 45.18 19.62
N GLY A 265 -21.36 45.03 18.40
CA GLY A 265 -22.10 46.06 17.68
C GLY A 265 -21.28 47.24 17.16
N ALA A 266 -19.95 47.24 17.33
CA ALA A 266 -19.12 48.33 16.84
C ALA A 266 -19.08 48.35 15.30
N ALA A 267 -19.42 49.50 14.71
CA ALA A 267 -19.28 49.73 13.27
C ALA A 267 -17.86 50.24 12.95
N PHE A 268 -17.20 49.66 11.96
CA PHE A 268 -15.88 50.08 11.52
C PHE A 268 -15.66 49.80 10.02
N ARG A 269 -14.69 50.46 9.40
CA ARG A 269 -14.34 50.20 8.00
C ARG A 269 -13.51 48.93 7.89
N CYS A 270 -13.99 47.95 7.14
CA CYS A 270 -13.27 46.74 6.74
C CYS A 270 -12.86 46.84 5.28
N PHE A 271 -11.55 46.81 5.03
CA PHE A 271 -10.96 46.90 3.69
C PHE A 271 -10.82 45.52 3.03
N VAL A 272 -11.09 44.46 3.78
CA VAL A 272 -10.91 43.08 3.33
C VAL A 272 -12.23 42.50 2.81
N VAL A 273 -12.23 42.06 1.55
CA VAL A 273 -13.39 41.44 0.89
C VAL A 273 -13.20 39.93 0.87
N ALA A 274 -14.23 39.18 1.23
CA ALA A 274 -14.27 37.73 1.08
C ALA A 274 -13.93 37.31 -0.36
N ARG A 275 -12.95 36.42 -0.52
CA ARG A 275 -12.67 35.73 -1.79
C ARG A 275 -12.82 34.23 -1.61
N PRO A 276 -13.09 33.43 -2.64
CA PRO A 276 -13.01 31.99 -2.53
C PRO A 276 -11.56 31.58 -2.19
N PHE A 277 -11.38 30.69 -1.20
CA PHE A 277 -10.05 30.18 -0.83
C PHE A 277 -9.35 29.46 -2.00
N LEU A 278 -10.14 28.88 -2.92
CA LEU A 278 -9.65 28.17 -4.11
C LEU A 278 -8.99 29.08 -5.15
N ASP A 279 -9.26 30.40 -5.10
CA ASP A 279 -8.75 31.37 -6.07
C ASP A 279 -7.41 32.00 -5.65
N ALA A 280 -6.66 31.35 -4.75
CA ALA A 280 -5.32 31.83 -4.42
C ALA A 280 -4.51 31.98 -5.73
N PRO A 281 -3.71 33.05 -5.87
CA PRO A 281 -2.90 33.25 -7.07
C PRO A 281 -1.92 32.08 -7.22
N LYS A 282 -1.60 31.72 -8.47
CA LYS A 282 -0.52 30.76 -8.73
C LYS A 282 0.80 31.38 -8.25
N ALA A 283 1.63 30.58 -7.59
CA ALA A 283 2.96 31.02 -7.17
C ALA A 283 3.76 31.46 -8.40
N THR A 284 4.32 32.67 -8.38
CA THR A 284 5.17 33.18 -9.46
C THR A 284 6.52 32.48 -9.45
N ALA A 285 7.32 32.61 -10.51
CA ALA A 285 8.68 32.05 -10.53
C ALA A 285 9.55 32.59 -9.37
N ALA A 286 9.36 33.85 -8.98
CA ALA A 286 10.06 34.47 -7.86
C ALA A 286 9.60 33.87 -6.51
N ASP A 287 8.29 33.63 -6.35
CA ASP A 287 7.75 32.97 -5.15
C ASP A 287 8.31 31.54 -5.02
N ARG A 288 8.35 30.79 -6.13
CA ARG A 288 8.89 29.42 -6.18
C ARG A 288 10.37 29.36 -5.85
N TYR A 289 11.16 30.30 -6.37
CA TYR A 289 12.57 30.43 -6.03
C TYR A 289 12.78 30.74 -4.53
N THR A 290 11.97 31.64 -3.98
CA THR A 290 12.05 31.99 -2.55
C THR A 290 11.65 30.82 -1.66
N LEU A 291 10.59 30.08 -2.03
CA LEU A 291 10.20 28.83 -1.38
C LEU A 291 11.32 27.79 -1.46
N CYS A 292 11.95 27.62 -2.63
CA CYS A 292 13.07 26.70 -2.79
C CYS A 292 14.24 27.05 -1.86
N ARG A 293 14.58 28.34 -1.74
CA ARG A 293 15.64 28.80 -0.81
C ARG A 293 15.29 28.51 0.65
N LEU A 294 14.04 28.73 1.04
CA LEU A 294 13.56 28.38 2.37
C LEU A 294 13.67 26.87 2.61
N VAL A 295 13.07 26.05 1.74
CA VAL A 295 13.10 24.57 1.82
C VAL A 295 14.53 24.08 1.93
N ALA A 296 15.44 24.63 1.12
CA ALA A 296 16.85 24.27 1.16
C ALA A 296 17.53 24.60 2.50
N ALA A 297 17.22 25.76 3.09
CA ALA A 297 17.74 26.15 4.39
C ALA A 297 17.22 25.23 5.50
N VAL A 298 15.90 25.07 5.59
CA VAL A 298 15.28 24.25 6.65
C VAL A 298 15.62 22.76 6.53
N ALA A 299 15.86 22.26 5.30
CA ALA A 299 16.31 20.88 5.09
C ALA A 299 17.71 20.64 5.65
N ARG A 300 18.65 21.57 5.44
CA ARG A 300 20.00 21.48 6.04
C ARG A 300 19.93 21.60 7.57
N THR A 301 19.09 22.50 8.07
CA THR A 301 18.83 22.61 9.51
C THR A 301 18.30 21.28 10.07
N ALA A 302 17.32 20.66 9.42
CA ALA A 302 16.75 19.38 9.83
C ALA A 302 17.78 18.26 9.81
N GLU A 303 18.67 18.22 8.82
CA GLU A 303 19.79 17.28 8.77
C GLU A 303 20.77 17.49 9.95
N ASN A 304 21.08 18.73 10.30
CA ASN A 304 21.94 19.04 11.45
C ASN A 304 21.30 18.60 12.78
N LEU A 305 20.00 18.84 12.95
CA LEU A 305 19.24 18.36 14.12
C LEU A 305 19.34 16.84 14.25
N GLU A 306 19.22 16.15 13.12
CA GLU A 306 19.29 14.70 13.07
C GLU A 306 20.70 14.16 13.36
N LEU A 307 21.74 14.81 12.83
CA LEU A 307 23.12 14.50 13.18
C LEU A 307 23.40 14.69 14.68
N ASP A 308 22.79 15.68 15.31
CA ASP A 308 22.92 15.90 16.75
C ASP A 308 22.22 14.83 17.58
N ARG A 309 21.05 14.33 17.15
CA ARG A 309 20.42 13.14 17.78
C ARG A 309 21.30 11.90 17.65
N LYS A 310 21.87 11.68 16.46
CA LYS A 310 22.81 10.56 16.22
C LYS A 310 24.05 10.65 17.10
N ARG A 311 24.64 11.84 17.24
CA ARG A 311 25.78 12.07 18.13
C ARG A 311 25.43 11.80 19.59
N LEU A 312 24.23 12.21 20.01
CA LEU A 312 23.74 11.99 21.36
C LEU A 312 23.55 10.48 21.63
N ALA A 313 22.91 9.76 20.70
CA ALA A 313 22.72 8.31 20.79
C ALA A 313 24.03 7.50 20.68
N ALA A 314 25.03 8.02 19.98
CA ALA A 314 26.37 7.41 19.91
C ALA A 314 27.18 7.59 21.20
N HIS A 315 26.76 8.48 22.10
CA HIS A 315 27.47 8.69 23.35
C HIS A 315 27.27 7.50 24.30
N ALA A 316 28.37 6.86 24.72
CA ALA A 316 28.32 5.66 25.55
C ALA A 316 27.48 5.91 26.82
N GLY A 317 26.43 5.10 27.01
CA GLY A 317 25.52 5.15 28.15
C GLY A 317 24.34 6.12 28.00
N PHE A 318 24.20 6.83 26.88
CA PHE A 318 23.03 7.66 26.61
C PHE A 318 21.85 6.81 26.12
N ASP A 319 21.24 6.08 27.05
CA ASP A 319 20.08 5.23 26.83
C ASP A 319 18.77 5.90 27.30
N GLU A 320 17.65 5.16 27.22
CA GLU A 320 16.34 5.68 27.65
C GLU A 320 16.31 6.02 29.15
N ALA A 321 17.01 5.25 29.98
CA ALA A 321 17.10 5.52 31.42
C ALA A 321 17.88 6.82 31.68
N CYS A 322 18.99 7.03 30.98
CA CYS A 322 19.75 8.27 31.04
C CYS A 322 18.90 9.49 30.65
N MET A 323 18.11 9.41 29.57
CA MET A 323 17.18 10.50 29.20
C MET A 323 16.14 10.79 30.29
N LYS A 324 15.66 9.77 31.01
CA LYS A 324 14.73 9.95 32.15
C LYS A 324 15.41 10.68 33.30
N GLU A 325 16.64 10.31 33.66
CA GLU A 325 17.39 11.00 34.72
C GLU A 325 17.67 12.46 34.37
N VAL A 326 18.10 12.74 33.13
CA VAL A 326 18.28 14.12 32.65
C VAL A 326 16.97 14.91 32.76
N PHE A 327 15.85 14.32 32.35
CA PHE A 327 14.54 14.93 32.47
C PHE A 327 14.15 15.19 33.93
N TYR A 328 14.37 14.24 34.83
CA TYR A 328 14.06 14.38 36.26
C TYR A 328 14.92 15.45 36.93
N TYR A 329 16.18 15.60 36.51
CA TYR A 329 17.01 16.70 36.98
C TYR A 329 16.43 18.05 36.57
N ILE A 330 16.12 18.25 35.28
CA ILE A 330 15.58 19.52 34.76
C ILE A 330 14.21 19.84 35.41
N SER A 331 13.38 18.83 35.60
CA SER A 331 12.05 18.97 36.21
C SER A 331 12.07 19.01 37.73
N SER A 332 13.23 18.86 38.39
CA SER A 332 13.31 18.71 39.86
C SER A 332 12.36 17.62 40.38
N GLY A 333 12.29 16.49 39.67
CA GLY A 333 11.43 15.35 39.98
C GLY A 333 9.96 15.49 39.58
N GLN A 334 9.56 16.60 38.96
CA GLN A 334 8.19 16.81 38.52
C GLN A 334 7.87 16.05 37.23
N PRO A 335 6.58 15.72 36.95
CA PRO A 335 6.19 15.02 35.72
C PRO A 335 6.38 15.87 34.45
N THR A 336 6.53 17.18 34.60
CA THR A 336 6.82 18.15 33.54
C THR A 336 7.80 19.20 34.06
N PHE A 337 8.67 19.74 33.21
CA PHE A 337 9.46 20.93 33.55
C PHE A 337 8.92 22.17 32.84
N ASP A 338 9.09 23.34 33.48
CA ASP A 338 8.80 24.65 32.90
C ASP A 338 10.08 25.36 32.42
N ILE A 339 9.93 26.55 31.83
CA ILE A 339 11.08 27.34 31.36
C ILE A 339 12.01 27.78 32.50
N VAL A 340 11.49 27.87 33.74
CA VAL A 340 12.27 28.26 34.92
C VAL A 340 13.20 27.12 35.34
N GLY A 341 12.70 25.88 35.38
CA GLY A 341 13.48 24.67 35.62
C GLY A 341 14.57 24.48 34.56
N LEU A 342 14.24 24.68 33.28
CA LEU A 342 15.23 24.64 32.20
C LEU A 342 16.33 25.72 32.35
N ARG A 343 15.94 26.96 32.65
CA ARG A 343 16.90 28.06 32.92
C ARG A 343 17.78 27.77 34.13
N GLN A 344 17.23 27.14 35.17
CA GLN A 344 17.99 26.72 36.33
C GLN A 344 19.03 25.65 35.97
N ALA A 345 18.63 24.61 35.22
CA ALA A 345 19.54 23.56 34.79
C ALA A 345 20.73 24.09 33.95
N PHE A 346 20.49 25.06 33.06
CA PHE A 346 21.58 25.71 32.32
C PHE A 346 22.55 26.49 33.23
N ARG A 347 22.02 27.21 34.24
CA ARG A 347 22.83 27.93 35.23
C ARG A 347 23.67 26.98 36.07
N ASP A 348 23.07 25.89 36.54
CA ASP A 348 23.75 24.88 37.37
C ASP A 348 24.88 24.19 36.60
N GLN A 349 24.71 23.98 35.29
CA GLN A 349 25.73 23.40 34.41
C GLN A 349 26.69 24.44 33.80
N GLN A 350 26.55 25.72 34.16
CA GLN A 350 27.36 26.83 33.64
C GLN A 350 27.42 26.88 32.11
N ILE A 351 26.30 26.56 31.45
CA ILE A 351 26.18 26.65 29.99
C ILE A 351 25.51 28.00 29.67
N PRO A 352 26.20 28.92 28.97
CA PRO A 352 25.60 30.17 28.55
C PRO A 352 24.57 29.92 27.44
N VAL A 353 23.39 30.51 27.58
CA VAL A 353 22.31 30.46 26.58
C VAL A 353 21.70 31.86 26.47
N ALA A 354 21.53 32.36 25.25
CA ALA A 354 20.84 33.63 25.04
C ALA A 354 19.32 33.45 25.27
N GLU A 355 18.62 34.46 25.80
CA GLU A 355 17.17 34.34 26.06
C GLU A 355 16.37 34.04 24.77
N LYS A 356 16.80 34.57 23.60
CA LYS A 356 16.20 34.22 22.30
C LYS A 356 16.33 32.73 21.99
N GLU A 357 17.48 32.12 22.28
CA GLU A 357 17.71 30.68 22.05
C GLU A 357 16.89 29.85 23.04
N LEU A 358 16.79 30.29 24.29
CA LEU A 358 15.96 29.65 25.32
C LEU A 358 14.47 29.67 24.90
N ASP A 359 13.98 30.78 24.33
CA ASP A 359 12.61 30.89 23.82
C ASP A 359 12.34 29.96 22.63
N LEU A 360 13.29 29.82 21.70
CA LEU A 360 13.19 28.90 20.57
C LEU A 360 13.20 27.44 21.05
N MET A 361 14.11 27.11 21.97
CA MET A 361 14.18 25.81 22.62
C MET A 361 12.86 25.50 23.34
N TRP A 362 12.33 26.44 24.10
CA TRP A 362 11.06 26.26 24.79
C TRP A 362 9.92 25.95 23.81
N GLN A 363 9.83 26.68 22.70
CA GLN A 363 8.82 26.48 21.66
C GLN A 363 8.95 25.14 20.92
N ARG A 364 10.15 24.57 20.81
CA ARG A 364 10.36 23.24 20.23
C ARG A 364 9.81 22.12 21.11
N TYR A 365 10.02 22.23 22.42
CA TYR A 365 9.72 21.15 23.37
C TYR A 365 8.32 21.24 23.97
N ALA A 366 7.79 22.45 24.17
CA ALA A 366 6.45 22.66 24.69
C ALA A 366 5.39 22.45 23.59
N THR A 367 4.34 21.70 23.90
CA THR A 367 3.23 21.45 22.95
C THR A 367 2.35 22.67 22.72
N SER A 368 2.22 23.51 23.75
CA SER A 368 1.38 24.70 23.72
C SER A 368 2.00 25.82 24.55
N PHE A 369 1.61 27.06 24.27
CA PHE A 369 2.05 28.20 25.07
C PHE A 369 1.55 28.06 26.51
N GLY A 370 2.48 27.92 27.45
CA GLY A 370 2.20 27.81 28.88
C GLY A 370 2.09 26.38 29.42
N SER A 371 2.15 25.35 28.57
CA SER A 371 2.26 23.96 29.05
C SER A 371 3.71 23.60 29.39
N GLY A 372 3.92 22.85 30.46
CA GLY A 372 5.21 22.23 30.75
C GLY A 372 5.61 21.19 29.69
N VAL A 373 6.90 20.86 29.62
CA VAL A 373 7.43 19.81 28.74
C VAL A 373 7.33 18.46 29.46
N SER A 374 6.63 17.49 28.87
CA SER A 374 6.58 16.12 29.40
C SER A 374 7.77 15.28 28.95
N LEU A 375 8.03 14.17 29.65
CA LEU A 375 9.09 13.24 29.32
C LEU A 375 8.97 12.71 27.89
N GLU A 376 7.74 12.41 27.44
CA GLU A 376 7.48 11.94 26.08
C GLU A 376 7.93 12.97 25.03
N HIS A 377 7.62 14.25 25.24
CA HIS A 377 8.01 15.33 24.34
C HIS A 377 9.52 15.55 24.33
N PHE A 378 10.13 15.49 25.52
CA PHE A 378 11.57 15.59 25.69
C PHE A 378 12.31 14.46 24.96
N GLN A 379 11.91 13.21 25.19
CA GLN A 379 12.47 12.05 24.52
C GLN A 379 12.25 12.10 23.02
N ARG A 380 11.06 12.48 22.55
CA ARG A 380 10.76 12.57 21.11
C ARG A 380 11.68 13.52 20.37
N GLN A 381 12.10 14.62 20.98
CA GLN A 381 12.98 15.62 20.34
C GLN A 381 14.46 15.25 20.37
N LEU A 382 14.92 14.50 21.38
CA LEU A 382 16.33 14.15 21.58
C LEU A 382 16.71 12.73 21.15
N ARG A 383 15.75 11.80 21.16
CA ARG A 383 16.01 10.40 20.84
C ARG A 383 16.23 10.24 19.35
N TYR A 384 17.34 9.60 19.00
CA TYR A 384 17.53 9.08 17.64
C TYR A 384 16.62 7.87 17.44
N ASP A 385 15.84 7.88 16.35
CA ASP A 385 15.08 6.71 15.94
C ASP A 385 15.89 5.92 14.90
N PRO A 386 16.50 4.77 15.26
CA PRO A 386 17.30 3.99 14.31
C PRO A 386 16.46 3.40 13.17
N MET A 387 15.13 3.30 13.31
CA MET A 387 14.26 2.91 12.20
C MET A 387 14.14 4.01 11.17
N TRP A 388 14.33 5.27 11.58
CA TRP A 388 14.33 6.39 10.68
C TRP A 388 15.73 6.55 10.05
N THR A 389 15.87 6.04 8.84
CA THR A 389 17.05 6.32 8.00
C THR A 389 16.58 6.88 6.66
N PRO A 390 17.28 7.84 6.04
CA PRO A 390 16.99 8.21 4.65
C PRO A 390 16.98 7.00 3.72
N GLU A 391 17.82 6.01 4.03
CA GLU A 391 17.86 4.71 3.37
C GLU A 391 16.54 3.94 3.51
N SER A 392 15.88 3.94 4.67
CA SER A 392 14.55 3.34 4.87
C SER A 392 13.47 3.99 4.00
N CYS A 393 13.46 5.32 3.84
CA CYS A 393 12.55 5.99 2.90
C CYS A 393 12.84 5.55 1.44
N THR A 394 14.11 5.45 1.05
CA THR A 394 14.47 4.93 -0.27
C THR A 394 14.22 3.44 -0.44
N ALA A 395 14.27 2.64 0.63
CA ALA A 395 14.09 1.20 0.59
C ALA A 395 12.60 0.88 0.40
N THR A 396 11.73 1.52 1.17
CA THR A 396 10.27 1.43 0.99
C THR A 396 9.86 1.95 -0.38
N SER A 397 10.45 3.06 -0.85
CA SER A 397 10.21 3.57 -2.21
C SER A 397 10.69 2.60 -3.29
N ARG A 398 11.90 2.05 -3.19
CA ARG A 398 12.43 1.05 -4.13
C ARG A 398 11.60 -0.22 -4.15
N LEU A 399 11.14 -0.66 -2.99
CA LEU A 399 10.28 -1.82 -2.88
C LEU A 399 8.90 -1.56 -3.48
N LEU A 400 8.30 -0.42 -3.18
CA LEU A 400 7.05 0.01 -3.78
C LEU A 400 7.16 0.02 -5.32
N VAL A 401 8.24 0.61 -5.86
CA VAL A 401 8.55 0.58 -7.30
C VAL A 401 8.65 -0.87 -7.80
N ALA A 402 9.42 -1.74 -7.14
CA ALA A 402 9.62 -3.12 -7.57
C ALA A 402 8.32 -3.94 -7.57
N VAL A 403 7.48 -3.78 -6.55
CA VAL A 403 6.18 -4.46 -6.44
C VAL A 403 5.23 -3.95 -7.52
N VAL A 404 5.07 -2.62 -7.66
CA VAL A 404 4.15 -2.05 -8.65
C VAL A 404 4.61 -2.33 -10.09
N GLN A 405 5.92 -2.32 -10.35
CA GLN A 405 6.46 -2.76 -11.64
C GLN A 405 6.21 -4.24 -11.92
N THR A 406 6.34 -5.10 -10.92
CA THR A 406 6.05 -6.54 -11.05
C THR A 406 4.57 -6.76 -11.34
N MET A 407 3.69 -6.03 -10.64
CA MET A 407 2.26 -5.95 -10.91
C MET A 407 1.96 -5.53 -12.36
N LEU A 408 2.61 -4.49 -12.88
CA LEU A 408 2.45 -4.08 -14.29
C LEU A 408 2.95 -5.12 -15.29
N ARG A 409 4.10 -5.75 -15.03
CA ARG A 409 4.61 -6.82 -15.90
C ARG A 409 3.67 -8.02 -15.90
N GLN A 410 3.02 -8.32 -14.77
CA GLN A 410 1.96 -9.32 -14.72
C GLN A 410 0.81 -8.96 -15.66
N ALA A 411 0.35 -7.71 -15.61
CA ALA A 411 -0.73 -7.24 -16.48
C ALA A 411 -0.38 -7.35 -17.97
N THR A 412 0.81 -6.92 -18.36
CA THR A 412 1.29 -7.00 -19.76
C THR A 412 1.37 -8.45 -20.23
N THR A 413 1.83 -9.34 -19.35
CA THR A 413 1.94 -10.77 -19.63
C THR A 413 0.57 -11.43 -19.72
N ASP A 414 -0.40 -10.97 -18.91
CA ASP A 414 -1.80 -11.37 -19.01
C ASP A 414 -2.42 -10.96 -20.33
N VAL A 415 -2.15 -9.73 -20.83
CA VAL A 415 -2.60 -9.31 -22.16
C VAL A 415 -2.13 -10.29 -23.23
N ALA A 416 -0.85 -10.69 -23.21
CA ALA A 416 -0.29 -11.64 -24.17
C ALA A 416 -0.94 -13.03 -24.08
N ALA A 417 -1.21 -13.50 -22.86
CA ALA A 417 -1.94 -14.75 -22.64
C ALA A 417 -3.38 -14.68 -23.18
N GLU A 418 -4.09 -13.59 -22.90
CA GLU A 418 -5.47 -13.35 -23.38
C GLU A 418 -5.53 -13.24 -24.90
N ASP A 419 -4.54 -12.60 -25.55
CA ASP A 419 -4.44 -12.58 -27.02
C ASP A 419 -4.26 -13.99 -27.59
N GLY A 420 -3.54 -14.87 -26.88
CA GLY A 420 -3.44 -16.29 -27.22
C GLY A 420 -4.76 -17.06 -27.13
N LYS A 421 -5.68 -16.63 -26.25
CA LYS A 421 -7.03 -17.21 -26.13
C LYS A 421 -7.96 -16.81 -27.27
N ALA A 422 -7.69 -15.70 -27.96
CA ALA A 422 -8.42 -15.35 -29.19
C ALA A 422 -8.23 -16.39 -30.31
N LEU A 423 -7.18 -17.22 -30.23
CA LEU A 423 -6.90 -18.32 -31.16
C LEU A 423 -7.57 -19.65 -30.77
N ARG A 424 -8.42 -19.66 -29.73
CA ARG A 424 -9.06 -20.86 -29.20
C ARG A 424 -9.81 -21.64 -30.29
N PRO A 425 -9.77 -22.98 -30.27
CA PRO A 425 -10.60 -23.79 -31.14
C PRO A 425 -12.10 -23.51 -30.95
N ALA A 426 -12.86 -23.49 -32.04
CA ALA A 426 -14.32 -23.32 -32.02
C ALA A 426 -15.09 -24.52 -31.43
N CYS A 427 -14.40 -25.59 -31.01
CA CYS A 427 -15.04 -26.78 -30.46
C CYS A 427 -15.40 -26.63 -28.96
N PRO A 428 -16.30 -27.49 -28.45
CA PRO A 428 -16.68 -27.50 -27.03
C PRO A 428 -15.49 -27.72 -26.10
N LEU A 429 -15.48 -27.05 -24.95
CA LEU A 429 -14.44 -27.20 -23.92
C LEU A 429 -14.25 -28.67 -23.51
N LEU A 430 -15.35 -29.42 -23.33
CA LEU A 430 -15.28 -30.82 -22.91
C LEU A 430 -14.60 -31.72 -23.94
N ALA A 431 -14.73 -31.41 -25.24
CA ALA A 431 -14.04 -32.15 -26.29
C ALA A 431 -12.53 -31.89 -26.25
N LEU A 432 -12.12 -30.63 -26.00
CA LEU A 432 -10.71 -30.27 -25.76
C LEU A 432 -10.15 -31.00 -24.55
N PHE A 433 -10.88 -30.96 -23.43
CA PHE A 433 -10.48 -31.60 -22.18
C PHE A 433 -10.33 -33.12 -22.33
N ARG A 434 -11.35 -33.82 -22.86
CA ARG A 434 -11.30 -35.27 -23.12
C ARG A 434 -10.18 -35.67 -24.08
N SER A 435 -9.80 -34.81 -25.02
CA SER A 435 -8.69 -35.09 -25.94
C SER A 435 -7.32 -35.08 -25.25
N LEU A 436 -7.22 -34.36 -24.12
CA LEU A 436 -6.02 -34.26 -23.29
C LEU A 436 -6.04 -35.24 -22.10
N ASP A 437 -7.21 -35.78 -21.75
CA ASP A 437 -7.38 -36.82 -20.71
C ASP A 437 -7.67 -38.20 -21.35
N PRO A 438 -6.67 -38.83 -22.01
CA PRO A 438 -6.88 -40.10 -22.71
C PRO A 438 -7.23 -41.25 -21.76
N MET A 439 -6.92 -41.10 -20.47
CA MET A 439 -7.14 -42.10 -19.43
C MET A 439 -8.48 -41.93 -18.71
N GLY A 440 -9.24 -40.86 -19.01
CA GLY A 440 -10.53 -40.58 -18.38
C GLY A 440 -10.44 -40.36 -16.88
N GLN A 441 -9.34 -39.77 -16.40
CA GLN A 441 -9.09 -39.53 -14.98
C GLN A 441 -9.97 -38.42 -14.40
N GLY A 442 -10.53 -37.57 -15.26
CA GLY A 442 -11.34 -36.41 -14.89
C GLY A 442 -10.51 -35.17 -14.53
N TYR A 443 -9.20 -35.19 -14.80
CA TYR A 443 -8.27 -34.07 -14.64
C TYR A 443 -7.14 -34.19 -15.66
N LEU A 444 -6.46 -33.07 -15.94
CA LEU A 444 -5.27 -33.02 -16.79
C LEU A 444 -4.03 -32.90 -15.92
N MET A 445 -3.07 -33.79 -16.06
CA MET A 445 -1.75 -33.58 -15.47
C MET A 445 -0.91 -32.66 -16.36
N ASP A 446 0.06 -31.98 -15.75
CA ASP A 446 1.07 -31.20 -16.49
C ASP A 446 1.77 -32.03 -17.57
N ILE A 447 2.02 -33.33 -17.34
CA ILE A 447 2.60 -34.25 -18.32
C ILE A 447 1.69 -34.47 -19.54
N ASP A 448 0.37 -34.53 -19.37
CA ASP A 448 -0.57 -34.73 -20.48
C ASP A 448 -0.58 -33.50 -21.41
N ILE A 449 -0.57 -32.32 -20.80
CA ILE A 449 -0.48 -31.03 -21.49
C ILE A 449 0.88 -30.90 -22.21
N TRP A 450 1.97 -31.30 -21.54
CA TRP A 450 3.30 -31.26 -22.12
C TRP A 450 3.46 -32.20 -23.31
N GLN A 451 2.88 -33.41 -23.26
CA GLN A 451 2.86 -34.34 -24.39
C GLN A 451 2.19 -33.72 -25.62
N LEU A 452 1.05 -33.03 -25.46
CA LEU A 452 0.44 -32.29 -26.58
C LEU A 452 1.43 -31.27 -27.18
N VAL A 453 2.17 -30.54 -26.36
CA VAL A 453 3.15 -29.56 -26.86
C VAL A 453 4.31 -30.23 -27.60
N GLN A 454 4.77 -31.39 -27.11
CA GLN A 454 5.82 -32.17 -27.78
C GLN A 454 5.36 -32.74 -29.13
N ASP A 455 4.09 -33.16 -29.26
CA ASP A 455 3.53 -33.63 -30.53
C ASP A 455 3.66 -32.59 -31.66
N PHE A 456 3.60 -31.30 -31.31
CA PHE A 456 3.75 -30.18 -32.25
C PHE A 456 5.18 -29.64 -32.35
N ARG A 457 6.16 -30.28 -31.68
CA ARG A 457 7.55 -29.82 -31.56
C ARG A 457 7.64 -28.38 -31.02
N GLY A 458 6.76 -28.03 -30.08
CA GLY A 458 6.74 -26.72 -29.44
C GLY A 458 8.00 -26.46 -28.61
N SER A 459 8.39 -25.19 -28.48
CA SER A 459 9.59 -24.77 -27.75
C SER A 459 9.40 -24.65 -26.24
N CYS A 460 8.18 -24.86 -25.71
CA CYS A 460 7.93 -24.74 -24.27
C CYS A 460 8.65 -25.84 -23.49
N THR A 461 9.27 -25.44 -22.39
CA THR A 461 9.87 -26.37 -21.45
C THR A 461 8.80 -27.00 -20.56
N PHE A 462 9.11 -28.14 -19.93
CA PHE A 462 8.21 -28.73 -18.93
C PHE A 462 7.96 -27.77 -17.76
N SER A 463 8.97 -27.01 -17.32
CA SER A 463 8.83 -25.98 -16.29
C SER A 463 7.84 -24.87 -16.68
N SER A 464 7.78 -24.46 -17.96
CA SER A 464 6.79 -23.49 -18.44
C SER A 464 5.36 -24.03 -18.29
N ILE A 465 5.16 -25.34 -18.51
CA ILE A 465 3.86 -26.01 -18.32
C ILE A 465 3.50 -26.09 -16.84
N CYS A 466 4.44 -26.47 -15.97
CA CYS A 466 4.20 -26.47 -14.53
C CYS A 466 3.84 -25.07 -14.01
N ALA A 467 4.56 -24.03 -14.46
CA ALA A 467 4.27 -22.64 -14.13
C ALA A 467 2.88 -22.21 -14.62
N MET A 468 2.47 -22.64 -15.82
CA MET A 468 1.12 -22.42 -16.35
C MET A 468 0.04 -23.03 -15.47
N VAL A 469 0.21 -24.30 -15.08
CA VAL A 469 -0.75 -25.00 -14.21
C VAL A 469 -0.87 -24.27 -12.87
N GLN A 470 0.27 -23.93 -12.26
CA GLN A 470 0.31 -23.16 -11.01
C GLN A 470 -0.36 -21.79 -11.16
N GLU A 471 -0.13 -21.09 -12.28
CA GLU A 471 -0.72 -19.79 -12.56
C GLU A 471 -2.25 -19.85 -12.65
N VAL A 472 -2.80 -20.86 -13.31
CA VAL A 472 -4.26 -21.08 -13.36
C VAL A 472 -4.82 -21.36 -11.97
N GLN A 473 -4.11 -22.13 -11.16
CA GLN A 473 -4.50 -22.44 -9.78
C GLN A 473 -4.44 -21.21 -8.86
N LEU A 474 -3.43 -20.33 -9.03
CA LEU A 474 -3.30 -19.08 -8.26
C LEU A 474 -4.41 -18.06 -8.56
N ARG A 475 -5.04 -18.12 -9.73
CA ARG A 475 -6.20 -17.27 -10.08
C ARG A 475 -7.50 -17.73 -9.42
N ARG A 476 -7.52 -18.92 -8.81
CA ARG A 476 -8.69 -19.39 -8.08
C ARG A 476 -8.82 -18.66 -6.75
N ARG A 477 -10.06 -18.40 -6.36
CA ARG A 477 -10.38 -18.06 -4.98
C ARG A 477 -10.09 -19.27 -4.10
N CYS A 478 -9.75 -19.03 -2.83
CA CYS A 478 -9.36 -20.01 -1.83
C CYS A 478 -10.45 -21.07 -1.55
N ASP A 479 -10.76 -21.92 -2.52
CA ASP A 479 -11.61 -23.10 -2.40
C ASP A 479 -10.74 -24.37 -2.42
N GLU A 480 -10.98 -25.24 -1.44
CA GLU A 480 -10.03 -26.14 -0.77
C GLU A 480 -9.57 -27.42 -1.52
N THR A 481 -9.63 -27.52 -2.85
CA THR A 481 -9.27 -28.80 -3.52
C THR A 481 -8.39 -28.67 -4.76
N SER A 482 -7.61 -27.61 -4.89
CA SER A 482 -6.57 -27.56 -5.93
C SER A 482 -5.47 -28.58 -5.62
N HIS A 483 -5.23 -29.50 -6.55
CA HIS A 483 -4.14 -30.47 -6.45
C HIS A 483 -2.98 -29.95 -7.29
N PRO A 484 -1.79 -29.72 -6.72
CA PRO A 484 -0.63 -29.26 -7.47
C PRO A 484 -0.34 -30.15 -8.68
N GLY A 485 -0.01 -29.54 -9.82
CA GLY A 485 0.31 -30.25 -11.07
C GLY A 485 -0.89 -30.82 -11.83
N ARG A 486 -2.12 -30.46 -11.45
CA ARG A 486 -3.36 -30.93 -12.10
C ARG A 486 -4.29 -29.79 -12.46
N LEU A 487 -4.97 -29.89 -13.60
CA LEU A 487 -6.06 -29.00 -14.00
C LEU A 487 -7.39 -29.77 -14.04
N SER A 488 -8.36 -29.33 -13.26
CA SER A 488 -9.76 -29.75 -13.35
C SER A 488 -10.40 -29.21 -14.64
N LEU A 489 -11.59 -29.71 -15.01
CA LEU A 489 -12.34 -29.19 -16.17
C LEU A 489 -12.60 -27.69 -16.04
N ARG A 490 -12.93 -27.24 -14.83
CA ARG A 490 -13.14 -25.83 -14.51
C ARG A 490 -11.86 -25.02 -14.74
N GLU A 491 -10.74 -25.48 -14.22
CA GLU A 491 -9.43 -24.82 -14.34
C GLU A 491 -8.96 -24.74 -15.79
N PHE A 492 -9.11 -25.84 -16.52
CA PHE A 492 -8.82 -25.85 -17.95
C PHE A 492 -9.73 -24.88 -18.71
N GLY A 493 -10.99 -24.72 -18.31
CA GLY A 493 -11.87 -23.70 -18.87
C GLY A 493 -11.39 -22.26 -18.62
N VAL A 494 -10.89 -21.95 -17.42
CA VAL A 494 -10.28 -20.64 -17.08
C VAL A 494 -9.04 -20.35 -17.95
N LEU A 495 -8.26 -21.39 -18.27
CA LEU A 495 -7.13 -21.30 -19.19
C LEU A 495 -7.57 -21.04 -20.63
N MET A 496 -8.70 -21.62 -21.08
CA MET A 496 -9.11 -21.55 -22.48
C MET A 496 -9.95 -20.32 -22.84
N TYR A 497 -10.78 -19.83 -21.92
CA TYR A 497 -11.73 -18.74 -22.21
C TYR A 497 -11.17 -17.36 -21.86
N PRO A 498 -11.40 -16.34 -22.71
CA PRO A 498 -11.00 -14.97 -22.40
C PRO A 498 -11.63 -14.46 -21.11
N VAL A 499 -10.89 -13.65 -20.37
CA VAL A 499 -11.43 -12.86 -19.26
C VAL A 499 -12.61 -12.04 -19.80
N ASP A 500 -13.70 -11.96 -19.03
CA ASP A 500 -15.01 -11.33 -19.37
C ASP A 500 -15.91 -12.11 -20.33
N SER A 501 -15.47 -13.25 -20.84
CA SER A 501 -16.41 -14.13 -21.53
C SER A 501 -17.43 -14.69 -20.54
N LYS A 502 -18.66 -14.91 -21.02
CA LYS A 502 -19.74 -15.49 -20.20
C LYS A 502 -19.34 -16.87 -19.66
N GLU A 503 -18.57 -17.61 -20.44
CA GLU A 503 -17.98 -18.91 -20.09
C GLU A 503 -16.99 -18.78 -18.94
N TYR A 504 -16.06 -17.82 -19.00
CA TYR A 504 -15.09 -17.57 -17.93
C TYR A 504 -15.78 -17.20 -16.62
N GLU A 505 -16.73 -16.25 -16.66
CA GLU A 505 -17.48 -15.83 -15.48
C GLU A 505 -18.30 -16.97 -14.86
N ALA A 506 -18.94 -17.78 -15.70
CA ALA A 506 -19.73 -18.92 -15.29
C ALA A 506 -18.87 -19.99 -14.61
N LEU A 507 -17.73 -20.34 -15.22
CA LEU A 507 -16.78 -21.30 -14.66
C LEU A 507 -16.19 -20.82 -13.34
N GLY A 508 -15.89 -19.52 -13.22
CA GLY A 508 -15.39 -18.92 -11.99
C GLY A 508 -16.37 -18.98 -10.81
N LYS A 509 -17.66 -19.21 -11.05
CA LYS A 509 -18.71 -19.36 -10.03
C LYS A 509 -19.02 -20.81 -9.67
N CYS A 510 -18.53 -21.78 -10.46
CA CYS A 510 -18.82 -23.19 -10.23
C CYS A 510 -17.98 -23.74 -9.07
N PRO A 511 -18.56 -24.37 -8.04
CA PRO A 511 -17.83 -24.95 -6.89
C PRO A 511 -17.11 -26.26 -7.23
N ASN A 512 -17.52 -26.97 -8.28
CA ASN A 512 -16.91 -28.23 -8.71
C ASN A 512 -17.04 -28.46 -10.23
N ASP A 513 -16.40 -29.53 -10.74
CA ASP A 513 -16.39 -29.86 -12.17
C ASP A 513 -17.74 -30.38 -12.70
N ILE A 514 -18.60 -30.93 -11.84
CA ILE A 514 -19.95 -31.39 -12.23
C ILE A 514 -20.82 -30.18 -12.57
N GLU A 515 -20.76 -29.15 -11.73
CA GLU A 515 -21.43 -27.87 -11.99
C GLU A 515 -20.81 -27.15 -13.18
N ALA A 516 -19.47 -27.13 -13.30
CA ALA A 516 -18.80 -26.57 -14.47
C ALA A 516 -19.27 -27.24 -15.77
N LYS A 517 -19.36 -28.58 -15.79
CA LYS A 517 -19.88 -29.34 -16.94
C LYS A 517 -21.35 -28.98 -17.24
N SER A 518 -22.19 -28.89 -16.21
CA SER A 518 -23.61 -28.56 -16.34
C SER A 518 -23.82 -27.14 -16.88
N VAL A 519 -23.07 -26.17 -16.36
CA VAL A 519 -23.16 -24.77 -16.81
C VAL A 519 -22.61 -24.64 -18.23
N MET A 520 -21.50 -25.28 -18.56
CA MET A 520 -20.98 -25.28 -19.94
C MET A 520 -21.95 -25.94 -20.93
N TYR A 521 -22.63 -27.02 -20.51
CA TYR A 521 -23.70 -27.63 -21.29
C TYR A 521 -24.83 -26.64 -21.57
N VAL A 522 -25.33 -25.95 -20.54
CA VAL A 522 -26.35 -24.91 -20.71
C VAL A 522 -25.84 -23.80 -21.62
N LEU A 523 -24.60 -23.32 -21.43
CA LEU A 523 -24.04 -22.23 -22.24
C LEU A 523 -23.95 -22.59 -23.73
N GLN A 524 -23.67 -23.85 -24.05
CA GLN A 524 -23.54 -24.35 -25.42
C GLN A 524 -24.87 -24.70 -26.07
N ASN A 525 -25.85 -25.19 -25.30
CA ASN A 525 -27.11 -25.74 -25.80
C ASN A 525 -28.32 -24.82 -25.57
N SER A 526 -28.10 -23.57 -25.20
CA SER A 526 -29.18 -22.58 -25.04
C SER A 526 -28.80 -21.25 -25.65
N GLU A 527 -29.82 -20.42 -25.89
CA GLU A 527 -29.67 -19.09 -26.47
C GLU A 527 -30.31 -18.05 -25.55
N THR A 528 -29.69 -16.89 -25.41
CA THR A 528 -30.20 -15.83 -24.53
C THR A 528 -31.41 -15.16 -25.17
N CYS A 529 -32.53 -15.12 -24.44
CA CYS A 529 -33.71 -14.38 -24.86
C CYS A 529 -33.34 -12.90 -25.10
N PRO A 530 -33.66 -12.32 -26.27
CA PRO A 530 -33.27 -10.95 -26.61
C PRO A 530 -33.93 -9.89 -25.72
N THR A 531 -35.05 -10.23 -25.06
CA THR A 531 -35.83 -9.30 -24.25
C THR A 531 -35.44 -9.32 -22.78
N CYS A 532 -35.29 -10.49 -22.17
CA CYS A 532 -35.05 -10.62 -20.72
C CYS A 532 -33.69 -11.24 -20.37
N GLY A 533 -32.89 -11.66 -21.36
CA GLY A 533 -31.58 -12.28 -21.14
C GLY A 533 -31.61 -13.72 -20.62
N LEU A 534 -32.78 -14.25 -20.24
CA LEU A 534 -32.90 -15.65 -19.79
C LEU A 534 -32.46 -16.60 -20.91
N ARG A 535 -31.59 -17.56 -20.58
CA ARG A 535 -31.18 -18.63 -21.51
C ARG A 535 -32.31 -19.62 -21.69
N VAL A 536 -32.71 -19.84 -22.94
CA VAL A 536 -33.79 -20.76 -23.34
C VAL A 536 -33.19 -21.83 -24.23
N GLN A 537 -33.53 -23.09 -23.97
CA GLN A 537 -33.16 -24.22 -24.79
C GLN A 537 -34.36 -24.64 -25.64
N CYS A 538 -34.12 -25.02 -26.90
CA CYS A 538 -35.15 -25.61 -27.73
C CYS A 538 -35.46 -27.04 -27.25
N ASP A 539 -36.74 -27.35 -27.11
CA ASP A 539 -37.22 -28.67 -26.71
C ASP A 539 -36.69 -29.73 -27.70
N SER A 540 -36.23 -30.87 -27.21
CA SER A 540 -35.66 -31.93 -28.05
C SER A 540 -36.66 -32.47 -29.08
N ASP A 541 -37.95 -32.34 -28.77
CA ASP A 541 -39.05 -32.84 -29.60
C ASP A 541 -39.43 -31.85 -30.72
N ALA A 542 -38.99 -30.59 -30.64
CA ALA A 542 -39.28 -29.52 -31.60
C ALA A 542 -38.36 -29.55 -32.85
N THR A 543 -38.13 -30.75 -33.39
CA THR A 543 -37.16 -31.04 -34.47
C THR A 543 -37.30 -30.20 -35.76
N ASN A 544 -38.41 -29.48 -35.95
CA ASN A 544 -38.65 -28.62 -37.11
C ASN A 544 -39.13 -27.18 -36.79
N CYS A 545 -39.13 -26.75 -35.52
CA CYS A 545 -39.54 -25.40 -35.17
C CYS A 545 -38.35 -24.64 -34.56
N PRO A 546 -37.70 -23.73 -35.31
CA PRO A 546 -36.58 -22.96 -34.77
C PRO A 546 -37.07 -21.84 -33.83
N GLU A 547 -38.38 -21.65 -33.64
CA GLU A 547 -38.92 -20.63 -32.75
C GLU A 547 -39.11 -21.17 -31.32
N VAL A 548 -38.43 -20.55 -30.36
CA VAL A 548 -38.59 -20.84 -28.93
C VAL A 548 -39.31 -19.69 -28.25
N ARG A 549 -40.24 -20.00 -27.35
CA ARG A 549 -40.92 -19.01 -26.51
C ARG A 549 -40.20 -18.94 -25.16
N CYS A 550 -39.71 -17.75 -24.79
CA CYS A 550 -39.10 -17.53 -23.49
C CYS A 550 -40.12 -17.76 -22.37
N PRO A 551 -39.86 -18.66 -21.40
CA PRO A 551 -40.81 -18.97 -20.34
C PRO A 551 -41.00 -17.81 -19.36
N SER A 552 -40.04 -16.88 -19.27
CA SER A 552 -40.12 -15.74 -18.35
C SER A 552 -40.90 -14.56 -18.92
N CYS A 553 -40.65 -14.16 -20.18
CA CYS A 553 -41.25 -12.96 -20.77
C CYS A 553 -42.18 -13.22 -21.95
N GLY A 554 -42.35 -14.48 -22.37
CA GLY A 554 -43.21 -14.85 -23.51
C GLY A 554 -42.66 -14.49 -24.90
N THR A 555 -41.50 -13.83 -24.99
CA THR A 555 -40.88 -13.47 -26.28
C THR A 555 -40.57 -14.72 -27.09
N ILE A 556 -41.05 -14.74 -28.33
CA ILE A 556 -40.73 -15.78 -29.31
C ILE A 556 -39.53 -15.31 -30.12
N PHE A 557 -38.50 -16.14 -30.24
CA PHE A 557 -37.32 -15.82 -31.03
C PHE A 557 -36.74 -17.08 -31.66
N ARG A 558 -35.92 -16.89 -32.70
CA ARG A 558 -35.28 -18.00 -33.41
C ARG A 558 -34.11 -18.54 -32.58
N CYS A 559 -34.22 -19.77 -32.11
CA CYS A 559 -33.12 -20.54 -31.55
C CYS A 559 -32.31 -21.19 -32.68
N THR A 560 -31.09 -20.72 -32.90
CA THR A 560 -30.14 -21.32 -33.85
C THR A 560 -29.44 -22.54 -33.27
N VAL A 561 -29.47 -22.66 -31.94
CA VAL A 561 -28.97 -23.82 -31.20
C VAL A 561 -30.06 -24.89 -31.16
N VAL A 562 -30.05 -25.80 -32.15
CA VAL A 562 -30.86 -27.01 -32.07
C VAL A 562 -30.21 -27.91 -31.03
N SER A 563 -30.99 -28.40 -30.05
CA SER A 563 -30.56 -29.54 -29.21
C SER A 563 -30.23 -30.66 -30.17
N SER A 564 -28.96 -30.79 -30.57
CA SER A 564 -28.55 -31.83 -31.49
C SER A 564 -28.85 -33.15 -30.77
N THR A 565 -29.91 -33.83 -31.23
CA THR A 565 -30.35 -35.14 -30.76
C THR A 565 -29.32 -36.25 -31.00
N SER A 566 -28.13 -35.90 -31.52
CA SER A 566 -26.96 -36.76 -31.40
C SER A 566 -26.58 -36.87 -29.91
N SER A 567 -26.96 -38.01 -29.35
CA SER A 567 -26.47 -38.72 -28.16
C SER A 567 -24.94 -38.73 -27.90
N GLY A 568 -24.15 -37.85 -28.50
CA GLY A 568 -22.68 -37.81 -28.43
C GLY A 568 -22.09 -37.34 -27.10
N TRP A 569 -22.91 -37.03 -26.09
CA TRP A 569 -22.40 -36.84 -24.72
C TRP A 569 -22.10 -38.19 -24.04
N GLU A 570 -22.85 -39.23 -24.40
CA GLU A 570 -22.82 -40.58 -23.80
C GLU A 570 -22.27 -41.66 -24.74
N ASP A 571 -21.98 -41.36 -26.01
CA ASP A 571 -21.23 -42.29 -26.87
C ASP A 571 -19.72 -42.26 -26.46
N GLU A 572 -19.47 -42.79 -25.27
CA GLU A 572 -18.21 -42.79 -24.49
C GLU A 572 -17.05 -43.54 -25.18
N THR A 573 -17.30 -44.23 -26.30
CA THR A 573 -16.29 -45.09 -26.93
C THR A 573 -15.64 -44.48 -28.17
N GLY A 574 -16.24 -43.44 -28.75
CA GLY A 574 -15.70 -42.73 -29.90
C GLY A 574 -15.09 -41.39 -29.48
N ALA A 575 -13.92 -41.40 -28.84
CA ALA A 575 -13.14 -40.19 -28.60
C ALA A 575 -12.97 -39.44 -29.93
N SER A 576 -13.84 -38.47 -30.18
CA SER A 576 -13.89 -37.73 -31.43
C SER A 576 -12.59 -36.97 -31.53
N ARG A 577 -11.65 -37.55 -32.30
CA ARG A 577 -10.33 -36.98 -32.51
C ARG A 577 -10.52 -35.54 -32.96
N LEU A 578 -10.01 -34.60 -32.17
CA LEU A 578 -10.00 -33.19 -32.57
C LEU A 578 -9.39 -33.07 -33.96
N SER A 579 -9.97 -32.18 -34.79
CA SER A 579 -9.38 -31.88 -36.09
C SER A 579 -7.94 -31.38 -35.90
N VAL A 580 -7.08 -31.64 -36.90
CA VAL A 580 -5.68 -31.19 -36.86
C VAL A 580 -5.60 -29.67 -36.63
N GLN A 581 -6.52 -28.91 -37.22
CA GLN A 581 -6.64 -27.47 -37.02
C GLN A 581 -6.98 -27.11 -35.56
N ALA A 582 -7.97 -27.79 -34.95
CA ALA A 582 -8.35 -27.56 -33.56
C ALA A 582 -7.20 -27.92 -32.60
N ARG A 583 -6.49 -29.04 -32.84
CA ARG A 583 -5.29 -29.39 -32.06
C ARG A 583 -4.18 -28.34 -32.19
N GLY A 584 -3.94 -27.83 -33.40
CA GLY A 584 -2.96 -26.78 -33.63
C GLY A 584 -3.32 -25.44 -32.97
N GLN A 585 -4.60 -25.10 -32.94
CA GLN A 585 -5.12 -23.94 -32.20
C GLN A 585 -4.97 -24.11 -30.68
N LEU A 586 -5.35 -25.29 -30.15
CA LEU A 586 -5.17 -25.63 -28.74
C LEU A 586 -3.70 -25.54 -28.31
N HIS A 587 -2.80 -26.12 -29.11
CA HIS A 587 -1.36 -26.02 -28.90
C HIS A 587 -0.89 -24.56 -28.81
N ARG A 588 -1.29 -23.70 -29.75
CA ARG A 588 -0.90 -22.28 -29.74
C ARG A 588 -1.39 -21.54 -28.49
N THR A 589 -2.63 -21.77 -28.07
CA THR A 589 -3.18 -21.16 -26.85
C THR A 589 -2.41 -21.61 -25.60
N ILE A 590 -2.14 -22.92 -25.46
CA ILE A 590 -1.35 -23.47 -24.35
C ILE A 590 0.07 -22.92 -24.36
N THR A 591 0.73 -22.87 -25.51
CA THR A 591 2.08 -22.31 -25.66
C THR A 591 2.13 -20.84 -25.23
N ALA A 592 1.17 -20.02 -25.66
CA ALA A 592 1.11 -18.61 -25.26
C ALA A 592 0.94 -18.45 -23.75
N ALA A 593 0.03 -19.22 -23.14
CA ALA A 593 -0.19 -19.21 -21.70
C ALA A 593 1.02 -19.73 -20.91
N ALA A 594 1.71 -20.75 -21.39
CA ALA A 594 2.89 -21.32 -20.75
C ALA A 594 4.10 -20.37 -20.78
N VAL A 595 4.34 -19.71 -21.91
CA VAL A 595 5.39 -18.68 -22.02
C VAL A 595 5.08 -17.50 -21.09
N ALA A 596 3.82 -17.05 -21.07
CA ALA A 596 3.38 -16.00 -20.18
C ALA A 596 3.61 -16.39 -18.71
N ALA A 597 3.14 -17.57 -18.29
CA ALA A 597 3.29 -18.04 -16.91
C ALA A 597 4.76 -18.21 -16.48
N GLU A 598 5.65 -18.62 -17.38
CA GLU A 598 7.09 -18.70 -17.09
C GLU A 598 7.69 -17.32 -16.79
N GLU A 599 7.33 -16.28 -17.56
CA GLU A 599 7.78 -14.91 -17.29
C GLU A 599 7.21 -14.37 -15.97
N LEU A 600 5.94 -14.69 -15.64
CA LEU A 600 5.37 -14.36 -14.35
C LEU A 600 6.15 -14.98 -13.19
N GLU A 601 6.55 -16.25 -13.34
CA GLU A 601 7.31 -16.95 -12.31
C GLU A 601 8.72 -16.39 -12.14
N LYS A 602 9.40 -16.03 -13.24
CA LYS A 602 10.68 -15.31 -13.18
C LYS A 602 10.56 -14.00 -12.42
N ASP A 603 9.50 -13.24 -12.66
CA ASP A 603 9.27 -11.98 -11.96
C ASP A 603 8.94 -12.17 -10.48
N ARG A 604 8.18 -13.20 -10.11
CA ARG A 604 7.96 -13.57 -8.70
C ARG A 604 9.27 -13.94 -8.01
N LEU A 605 10.11 -14.75 -8.66
CA LEU A 605 11.41 -15.14 -8.10
C LEU A 605 12.34 -13.92 -7.94
N ARG A 606 12.35 -12.99 -8.89
CA ARG A 606 13.09 -11.73 -8.78
C ARG A 606 12.59 -10.88 -7.61
N LEU A 607 11.27 -10.74 -7.46
CA LEU A 607 10.68 -9.99 -6.36
C LEU A 607 10.95 -10.66 -5.02
N ALA A 608 10.86 -11.99 -4.94
CA ALA A 608 11.19 -12.75 -3.73
C ALA A 608 12.66 -12.59 -3.34
N GLN A 609 13.58 -12.62 -4.30
CA GLN A 609 15.00 -12.32 -4.07
C GLN A 609 15.22 -10.89 -3.57
N PHE A 610 14.46 -9.92 -4.11
CA PHE A 610 14.53 -8.53 -3.69
C PHE A 610 14.00 -8.31 -2.27
N LEU A 611 12.91 -9.00 -1.90
CA LEU A 611 12.32 -8.97 -0.56
C LEU A 611 13.17 -9.70 0.50
N GLY A 612 13.96 -10.69 0.08
CA GLY A 612 14.69 -11.56 0.99
C GLY A 612 13.73 -12.35 1.88
N HIS A 613 13.93 -12.28 3.21
CA HIS A 613 13.04 -12.92 4.20
C HIS A 613 11.97 -11.97 4.77
N ASP A 614 11.93 -10.71 4.32
CA ASP A 614 11.01 -9.72 4.86
C ASP A 614 9.69 -9.66 4.09
N ILE A 615 8.78 -10.57 4.46
CA ILE A 615 7.41 -10.58 3.93
C ILE A 615 6.62 -9.36 4.42
N THR A 616 6.99 -8.77 5.57
CA THR A 616 6.27 -7.63 6.14
C THR A 616 6.38 -6.39 5.27
N ALA A 617 7.44 -6.29 4.46
CA ALA A 617 7.63 -5.21 3.52
C ALA A 617 6.52 -5.16 2.42
N LEU A 618 5.87 -6.28 2.10
CA LEU A 618 4.68 -6.27 1.23
C LEU A 618 3.46 -5.62 1.91
N SER A 619 3.35 -5.72 3.23
CA SER A 619 2.31 -5.05 4.02
C SER A 619 2.47 -3.54 3.98
N ASP A 620 3.71 -3.04 3.94
CA ASP A 620 3.99 -1.60 3.82
C ASP A 620 3.60 -1.08 2.44
N VAL A 621 3.94 -1.81 1.38
CA VAL A 621 3.50 -1.49 0.01
C VAL A 621 1.97 -1.50 -0.08
N PHE A 622 1.33 -2.51 0.50
CA PHE A 622 -0.13 -2.56 0.54
C PHE A 622 -0.72 -1.37 1.31
N SER A 623 -0.17 -1.05 2.48
CA SER A 623 -0.60 0.08 3.30
C SER A 623 -0.45 1.41 2.57
N PHE A 624 0.62 1.56 1.78
CA PHE A 624 0.84 2.70 0.90
C PHE A 624 -0.26 2.79 -0.18
N LEU A 625 -0.49 1.71 -0.92
CA LEU A 625 -1.54 1.65 -1.95
C LEU A 625 -2.94 1.90 -1.36
N ALA A 626 -3.21 1.35 -0.18
CA ALA A 626 -4.49 1.47 0.51
C ALA A 626 -4.67 2.81 1.26
N GLN A 627 -3.62 3.61 1.38
CA GLN A 627 -3.60 4.82 2.19
C GLN A 627 -4.06 4.53 3.63
N GLY A 628 -3.60 3.40 4.19
CA GLY A 628 -3.94 2.93 5.54
C GLY A 628 -5.31 2.24 5.68
N ARG A 629 -6.06 2.03 4.60
CA ARG A 629 -7.30 1.22 4.62
C ARG A 629 -7.01 -0.28 4.55
N GLN A 630 -8.03 -1.10 4.78
CA GLN A 630 -7.97 -2.57 4.66
C GLN A 630 -7.96 -3.06 3.19
N GLY A 631 -8.03 -2.15 2.23
CA GLY A 631 -8.10 -2.42 0.81
C GLY A 631 -7.86 -1.14 0.02
N PHE A 632 -7.46 -1.31 -1.24
CA PHE A 632 -7.33 -0.21 -2.20
C PHE A 632 -8.25 -0.44 -3.39
N THR A 633 -8.56 0.63 -4.11
CA THR A 633 -9.43 0.69 -5.29
C THR A 633 -8.59 0.91 -6.56
N LEU A 634 -9.17 0.70 -7.75
CA LEU A 634 -8.47 0.98 -9.01
C LEU A 634 -7.98 2.45 -9.12
N PRO A 635 -8.75 3.48 -8.70
CA PRO A 635 -8.24 4.84 -8.58
C PRO A 635 -7.00 4.99 -7.71
N ASP A 636 -6.90 4.24 -6.60
CA ASP A 636 -5.71 4.27 -5.73
C ASP A 636 -4.48 3.72 -6.44
N PHE A 637 -4.66 2.61 -7.15
CA PHE A 637 -3.58 2.01 -7.95
C PHE A 637 -3.13 2.95 -9.08
N ARG A 638 -4.06 3.63 -9.77
CA ARG A 638 -3.73 4.67 -10.77
C ARG A 638 -2.95 5.84 -10.16
N ARG A 639 -3.32 6.28 -8.95
CA ARG A 639 -2.57 7.32 -8.22
C ARG A 639 -1.16 6.85 -7.90
N ALA A 640 -0.99 5.60 -7.46
CA ALA A 640 0.33 5.03 -7.21
C ALA A 640 1.18 4.94 -8.50
N LEU A 641 0.60 4.52 -9.62
CA LEU A 641 1.30 4.50 -10.91
C LEU A 641 1.76 5.90 -11.34
N THR A 642 0.89 6.89 -11.18
CA THR A 642 1.21 8.30 -11.48
C THR A 642 2.34 8.79 -10.57
N HIS A 643 2.26 8.48 -9.28
CA HIS A 643 3.29 8.84 -8.29
C HIS A 643 4.66 8.23 -8.63
N LEU A 644 4.68 6.98 -9.10
CA LEU A 644 5.90 6.26 -9.49
C LEU A 644 6.34 6.54 -10.94
N GLN A 645 5.64 7.42 -11.65
CA GLN A 645 5.85 7.73 -13.07
C GLN A 645 5.80 6.49 -13.98
N LEU A 646 5.02 5.48 -13.59
CA LEU A 646 4.79 4.28 -14.36
C LEU A 646 3.57 4.45 -15.27
N ARG A 647 3.65 3.92 -16.49
CA ARG A 647 2.55 3.96 -17.46
C ARG A 647 1.96 2.57 -17.64
N ALA A 648 0.64 2.50 -17.72
CA ALA A 648 -0.12 1.29 -17.99
C ALA A 648 -1.24 1.61 -18.99
N SER A 649 -1.54 0.67 -19.90
CA SER A 649 -2.73 0.80 -20.75
C SER A 649 -4.00 0.52 -19.95
N GLU A 650 -5.16 0.96 -20.44
CA GLU A 650 -6.45 0.63 -19.80
C GLU A 650 -6.71 -0.88 -19.79
N ARG A 651 -6.20 -1.62 -20.79
CA ARG A 651 -6.28 -3.08 -20.83
C ARG A 651 -5.41 -3.72 -19.74
N ASP A 652 -4.22 -3.19 -19.48
CA ASP A 652 -3.35 -3.65 -18.38
C ASP A 652 -4.02 -3.41 -17.03
N LEU A 653 -4.53 -2.19 -16.82
CA LEU A 653 -5.24 -1.80 -15.60
C LEU A 653 -6.48 -2.66 -15.35
N TYR A 654 -7.19 -3.02 -16.41
CA TYR A 654 -8.35 -3.89 -16.32
C TYR A 654 -7.97 -5.31 -15.88
N LEU A 655 -7.01 -5.94 -16.56
CA LEU A 655 -6.60 -7.32 -16.27
C LEU A 655 -5.93 -7.46 -14.90
N ILE A 656 -5.11 -6.49 -14.51
CA ILE A 656 -4.51 -6.50 -13.17
C ILE A 656 -5.58 -6.32 -12.08
N TRP A 657 -6.57 -5.47 -12.32
CA TRP A 657 -7.67 -5.31 -11.38
C TRP A 657 -8.47 -6.60 -11.24
N GLN A 658 -8.81 -7.26 -12.35
CA GLN A 658 -9.50 -8.56 -12.32
C GLN A 658 -8.71 -9.67 -11.60
N ARG A 659 -7.37 -9.59 -11.64
CA ARG A 659 -6.49 -10.54 -10.93
C ARG A 659 -6.55 -10.39 -9.41
N TYR A 660 -6.59 -9.16 -8.90
CA TYR A 660 -6.47 -8.89 -7.45
C TYR A 660 -7.79 -8.55 -6.76
N ALA A 661 -8.76 -7.98 -7.49
CA ALA A 661 -10.03 -7.58 -6.92
C ALA A 661 -10.88 -8.82 -6.65
N GLN A 662 -11.42 -8.90 -5.42
CA GLN A 662 -12.55 -9.79 -5.16
C GLN A 662 -13.80 -9.15 -5.77
N PRO A 663 -14.67 -9.90 -6.48
CA PRO A 663 -15.96 -9.34 -6.86
C PRO A 663 -16.78 -9.13 -5.58
N GLY A 664 -17.02 -7.85 -5.30
CA GLY A 664 -17.92 -7.38 -4.25
C GLY A 664 -19.25 -6.95 -4.81
#